data_AF-A0A2U8E4N7-F1
#
_entry.id   AF-A0A2U8E4N7-F1
#
_cell.length_a   1.000
_cell.length_b   1.000
_cell.length_c   1.000
_cell.angle_alpha   90.00
_cell.angle_beta   90.00
_cell.angle_gamma   90.00
#
_symmetry.space_group_name_H-M   'P 1'
#
loop_
_entity.id
_entity.type
_entity.pdbx_description
1 polymer ?
#
loop_
_entity_poly.entity_id
_entity_poly.type
_entity_poly.pdbx_seq_one_letter_code
_entity_poly.pdbx_strand_id
1 'polypeptide(L)'
;MGGTYGSGSGANTITLEDTTIRAIEAGIVFNWIATTATTGDATLLNTDVTTTLDHSPVFQQIGGWVSITVTGGSLSTAGADSPIIRLASQNNNTASTRSTVILKNTVLTSGSATAIDLNMDADDPGGILTPVSTIDGDYFDIIVQSSTVSGKVAATRIATGGSHEVPRSGNTKFFIFDSTFSGGIMMVSGSGYRETSGNLLTLTASNAVFDGGMIITGTEAAQRSNQAILYVYDSSWTGDIELTNRGNLVLQFSNTPIDGGFILSGSTNTYIDLINSSVTGGISIDGTATLQNRYGLDINNRRAAVHNSVITGGFSLAGASTIDLPFSGNTVVSGGITTTGSSTGVFRLEQGSSINGGITLSGTSSVSIVLYSGGQLTGDLVVNERATLSLSTFANNIPIYLNGGFTLGGTWRISEKTALEGGLTLSGSLGTISIANAGTDSLVLTNGMTGKGRLDIESIDYSNIGKTEIRIIHDKTGTLPPDAFVLAQPIDYGLVAYDIANRPDGVFLVNVARKAVAQLLKDQLEAPGVATITVDDNVPLSLVGGATVASGKTIVGASHNSGIIGSLTIPENANGIVILGINFTDGTLAINGAVDVEITHCTFTDTPVIITDGADNITFSWNKFTAMTGGGSAMTISNAGAGTGILLHNNLWSDGLKTDMPSATNARAYMFNNYFTPTDNSSATSAGADAQILSINNIYQNTINPLAKQSTGLLRASGNFTTATSGSNPSATGDDTVFVPAYSHVMQPAGIGTPLSATVLANLITAYAGNTAGKYSHTPVMTNGTASISASVSGNASSKTNTSAHVPTSGGFTLTANASGFTPSTRQWYRDNFAITGATAATHTVTNASAATHAGAYTVAMTTSDGEIVTSGAFTVTVGALAAPVITTHPVSKTINVGGSATLSAVATGNNLTYQWRKGGVNISGATGSSHTISNAQQSHAGSYAVIVANASGTVTSNAATLIVNTSGNDNSGGGGGGGAPSLLYLGVFAILGALRLRAQRG
;
A
#
# COMPACT_ATOMS: atom_id res chain seq x y z
N MET A 1 -55.41 69.93 4.76
CA MET A 1 -56.73 69.27 4.78
C MET A 1 -56.51 67.84 5.25
N GLY A 2 -56.86 67.54 6.50
CA GLY A 2 -57.01 66.15 6.95
C GLY A 2 -58.33 65.64 6.44
N GLY A 3 -58.31 64.79 5.42
CA GLY A 3 -59.52 64.27 4.80
C GLY A 3 -59.19 63.14 3.86
N THR A 4 -59.91 62.03 3.99
CA THR A 4 -59.90 60.90 3.07
C THR A 4 -60.31 61.40 1.68
N TYR A 5 -59.38 61.42 0.71
CA TYR A 5 -59.71 61.79 -0.66
C TYR A 5 -60.15 60.55 -1.44
N GLY A 6 -61.47 60.39 -1.56
CA GLY A 6 -62.12 59.40 -2.42
C GLY A 6 -62.53 58.11 -1.70
N SER A 7 -63.83 57.91 -1.50
CA SER A 7 -64.41 56.59 -1.20
C SER A 7 -65.36 56.22 -2.34
N GLY A 8 -65.04 55.19 -3.12
CA GLY A 8 -65.88 54.70 -4.21
C GLY A 8 -65.95 53.18 -4.21
N SER A 9 -67.16 52.62 -4.33
CA SER A 9 -67.37 51.20 -4.59
C SER A 9 -67.33 50.93 -6.10
N GLY A 10 -66.28 50.25 -6.58
CA GLY A 10 -66.08 49.91 -8.02
C GLY A 10 -64.63 50.10 -8.47
N ALA A 11 -64.25 49.58 -9.64
CA ALA A 11 -62.93 49.83 -10.24
C ALA A 11 -62.80 51.31 -10.65
N ASN A 12 -62.00 52.08 -9.92
CA ASN A 12 -61.78 53.51 -10.19
C ASN A 12 -60.26 53.78 -10.29
N THR A 13 -59.90 54.79 -11.06
CA THR A 13 -58.54 55.31 -11.22
C THR A 13 -58.49 56.69 -10.58
N ILE A 14 -57.45 57.00 -9.80
CA ILE A 14 -57.18 58.35 -9.29
C ILE A 14 -56.06 58.93 -10.13
N THR A 15 -56.31 60.03 -10.84
CA THR A 15 -55.27 60.77 -11.59
C THR A 15 -55.18 62.20 -11.06
N LEU A 16 -53.97 62.61 -10.67
CA LEU A 16 -53.62 63.98 -10.34
C LEU A 16 -52.59 64.47 -11.36
N GLU A 17 -52.82 65.62 -11.98
CA GLU A 17 -51.94 66.19 -13.00
C GLU A 17 -51.59 67.63 -12.62
N ASP A 18 -50.31 68.01 -12.79
CA ASP A 18 -49.79 69.38 -12.60
C ASP A 18 -50.23 70.04 -11.28
N THR A 19 -50.25 69.26 -10.19
CA THR A 19 -50.81 69.68 -8.89
C THR A 19 -49.72 69.84 -7.83
N THR A 20 -49.92 70.74 -6.85
CA THR A 20 -49.09 70.81 -5.64
C THR A 20 -49.93 70.52 -4.40
N ILE A 21 -49.52 69.54 -3.60
CA ILE A 21 -50.19 69.13 -2.36
C ILE A 21 -49.24 69.30 -1.18
N ARG A 22 -49.65 70.06 -0.17
CA ARG A 22 -48.92 70.21 1.09
C ARG A 22 -49.78 69.74 2.25
N ALA A 23 -49.30 68.75 2.99
CA ALA A 23 -49.96 68.22 4.17
C ALA A 23 -49.13 68.54 5.43
N ILE A 24 -49.74 69.27 6.37
CA ILE A 24 -49.04 69.86 7.52
C ILE A 24 -49.26 69.04 8.80
N GLU A 25 -50.41 68.37 8.94
CA GLU A 25 -50.86 67.72 10.19
C GLU A 25 -51.08 66.20 10.09
N ALA A 26 -50.98 65.60 8.90
CA ALA A 26 -51.16 64.17 8.67
C ALA A 26 -50.48 63.73 7.37
N GLY A 27 -50.33 62.42 7.17
CA GLY A 27 -49.98 61.84 5.86
C GLY A 27 -51.12 62.00 4.84
N ILE A 28 -50.83 61.72 3.57
CA ILE A 28 -51.84 61.69 2.52
C ILE A 28 -52.21 60.23 2.27
N VAL A 29 -53.44 59.88 2.65
CA VAL A 29 -53.97 58.53 2.55
C VAL A 29 -54.95 58.45 1.38
N PHE A 30 -54.64 57.61 0.40
CA PHE A 30 -55.56 57.20 -0.65
C PHE A 30 -56.13 55.83 -0.26
N ASN A 31 -57.32 55.82 0.35
CA ASN A 31 -57.91 54.60 0.92
C ASN A 31 -58.94 53.97 -0.01
N TRP A 32 -58.92 52.64 -0.13
CA TRP A 32 -59.79 51.87 -1.01
C TRP A 32 -60.33 50.62 -0.32
N ILE A 33 -61.56 50.71 0.20
CA ILE A 33 -62.23 49.57 0.85
C ILE A 33 -62.95 48.75 -0.23
N ALA A 34 -62.27 47.76 -0.81
CA ALA A 34 -62.88 46.80 -1.72
C ALA A 34 -63.28 45.53 -0.96
N THR A 35 -64.58 45.20 -0.93
CA THR A 35 -65.08 44.00 -0.25
C THR A 35 -64.92 42.71 -1.08
N THR A 36 -64.56 42.81 -2.38
CA THR A 36 -64.22 41.68 -3.26
C THR A 36 -63.38 42.12 -4.47
N ALA A 37 -62.18 41.57 -4.65
CA ALA A 37 -61.41 41.40 -5.92
C ALA A 37 -61.33 42.53 -6.97
N THR A 38 -61.71 43.78 -6.69
CA THR A 38 -61.63 44.90 -7.64
C THR A 38 -60.29 45.63 -7.54
N THR A 39 -59.67 45.87 -8.69
CA THR A 39 -58.36 46.49 -8.87
C THR A 39 -58.49 48.01 -9.02
N GLY A 40 -57.54 48.80 -8.50
CA GLY A 40 -57.47 50.26 -8.67
C GLY A 40 -56.06 50.73 -9.02
N ASP A 41 -55.97 51.83 -9.78
CA ASP A 41 -54.71 52.46 -10.19
C ASP A 41 -54.65 53.92 -9.71
N ALA A 42 -53.47 54.37 -9.27
CA ALA A 42 -53.22 55.78 -8.93
C ALA A 42 -52.11 56.36 -9.81
N THR A 43 -52.36 57.49 -10.46
CA THR A 43 -51.39 58.20 -11.32
C THR A 43 -51.17 59.63 -10.84
N LEU A 44 -49.92 60.01 -10.62
CA LEU A 44 -49.48 61.38 -10.36
C LEU A 44 -48.61 61.82 -11.53
N LEU A 45 -49.03 62.84 -12.27
CA LEU A 45 -48.28 63.44 -13.36
C LEU A 45 -47.84 64.84 -12.93
N ASN A 46 -46.53 65.12 -12.98
CA ASN A 46 -45.91 66.41 -12.61
C ASN A 46 -46.43 66.99 -11.29
N THR A 47 -46.68 66.14 -10.30
CA THR A 47 -47.33 66.53 -9.05
C THR A 47 -46.30 66.62 -7.93
N ASP A 48 -46.29 67.73 -7.20
CA ASP A 48 -45.43 67.97 -6.05
C ASP A 48 -46.18 67.69 -4.74
N VAL A 49 -45.63 66.84 -3.88
CA VAL A 49 -46.23 66.47 -2.60
C VAL A 49 -45.23 66.61 -1.46
N THR A 50 -45.61 67.33 -0.40
CA THR A 50 -44.78 67.51 0.79
C THR A 50 -45.55 67.23 2.08
N THR A 51 -44.97 66.44 3.00
CA THR A 51 -45.41 66.28 4.40
C THR A 51 -44.38 66.85 5.37
N THR A 52 -44.83 67.39 6.52
CA THR A 52 -43.94 68.07 7.48
C THR A 52 -43.89 67.48 8.90
N LEU A 53 -44.66 66.43 9.21
CA LEU A 53 -44.68 65.78 10.53
C LEU A 53 -44.07 64.37 10.50
N ASP A 54 -43.54 63.95 11.65
CA ASP A 54 -43.04 62.59 11.90
C ASP A 54 -44.14 61.54 11.71
N HIS A 55 -43.76 60.34 11.26
CA HIS A 55 -44.63 59.22 10.89
C HIS A 55 -45.75 59.51 9.86
N SER A 56 -45.68 60.60 9.08
CA SER A 56 -46.72 60.96 8.11
C SER A 56 -46.33 60.61 6.67
N PRO A 57 -46.87 59.53 6.09
CA PRO A 57 -46.53 59.15 4.72
C PRO A 57 -47.00 60.18 3.69
N VAL A 58 -46.17 60.47 2.68
CA VAL A 58 -46.57 61.28 1.50
C VAL A 58 -47.61 60.54 0.66
N PHE A 59 -47.56 59.20 0.65
CA PHE A 59 -48.55 58.37 -0.01
C PHE A 59 -48.77 57.10 0.82
N GLN A 60 -49.99 56.87 1.30
CA GLN A 60 -50.38 55.64 2.01
C GLN A 60 -51.62 55.01 1.40
N GLN A 61 -51.61 53.68 1.28
CA GLN A 61 -52.64 52.96 0.56
C GLN A 61 -52.96 51.60 1.19
N ILE A 62 -54.24 51.23 1.25
CA ILE A 62 -54.78 50.06 1.98
C ILE A 62 -55.77 49.30 1.06
N GLY A 63 -55.60 47.99 0.78
CA GLY A 63 -56.55 47.17 -0.01
C GLY A 63 -55.91 46.09 -0.93
N GLY A 64 -56.64 45.57 -1.93
CA GLY A 64 -56.13 44.61 -2.94
C GLY A 64 -55.73 45.28 -4.25
N TRP A 65 -54.42 45.29 -4.59
CA TRP A 65 -53.83 46.28 -5.53
C TRP A 65 -53.31 45.75 -6.86
N VAL A 66 -53.14 46.70 -7.82
CA VAL A 66 -52.56 46.51 -9.17
C VAL A 66 -51.46 47.53 -9.58
N SER A 67 -51.58 48.87 -9.48
CA SER A 67 -50.47 49.79 -9.83
C SER A 67 -50.51 51.23 -9.26
N ILE A 68 -49.36 51.82 -8.88
CA ILE A 68 -49.14 53.26 -8.63
C ILE A 68 -48.12 53.77 -9.65
N THR A 69 -48.41 54.89 -10.32
CA THR A 69 -47.49 55.53 -11.25
C THR A 69 -47.29 57.00 -10.89
N VAL A 70 -46.04 57.40 -10.66
CA VAL A 70 -45.63 58.80 -10.50
C VAL A 70 -44.70 59.13 -11.66
N THR A 71 -45.05 60.16 -12.43
CA THR A 71 -44.25 60.63 -13.57
C THR A 71 -44.03 62.13 -13.44
N GLY A 72 -42.79 62.58 -13.28
CA GLY A 72 -42.48 63.98 -12.99
C GLY A 72 -42.78 64.37 -11.53
N GLY A 73 -42.52 65.64 -11.18
CA GLY A 73 -42.79 66.19 -9.85
C GLY A 73 -41.84 65.72 -8.75
N SER A 74 -42.14 66.14 -7.51
CA SER A 74 -41.35 65.83 -6.32
C SER A 74 -42.19 65.29 -5.17
N LEU A 75 -41.69 64.28 -4.47
CA LEU A 75 -42.30 63.73 -3.26
C LEU A 75 -41.33 63.91 -2.11
N SER A 76 -41.78 64.53 -1.02
CA SER A 76 -40.89 64.98 0.05
C SER A 76 -41.48 64.83 1.45
N THR A 77 -40.69 64.30 2.38
CA THR A 77 -41.06 64.21 3.80
C THR A 77 -40.03 64.97 4.65
N ALA A 78 -40.49 65.84 5.54
CA ALA A 78 -39.61 66.54 6.48
C ALA A 78 -39.55 65.89 7.88
N GLY A 79 -40.51 65.02 8.21
CA GLY A 79 -40.58 64.34 9.50
C GLY A 79 -39.62 63.15 9.59
N ALA A 80 -39.04 62.93 10.78
CA ALA A 80 -38.30 61.73 11.14
C ALA A 80 -39.19 60.49 10.98
N ASP A 81 -38.60 59.38 10.52
CA ASP A 81 -39.26 58.07 10.38
C ASP A 81 -40.54 58.06 9.51
N SER A 82 -40.73 59.06 8.63
CA SER A 82 -41.90 59.17 7.73
C SER A 82 -41.64 58.61 6.33
N PRO A 83 -42.24 57.49 5.94
CA PRO A 83 -42.00 56.92 4.61
C PRO A 83 -42.62 57.77 3.50
N ILE A 84 -41.89 58.09 2.43
CA ILE A 84 -42.47 58.89 1.34
C ILE A 84 -43.60 58.10 0.63
N ILE A 85 -43.39 56.80 0.43
CA ILE A 85 -44.42 55.89 -0.08
C ILE A 85 -44.55 54.73 0.91
N ARG A 86 -45.77 54.48 1.39
CA ARG A 86 -46.14 53.36 2.27
C ARG A 86 -47.26 52.53 1.64
N LEU A 87 -47.04 51.23 1.49
CA LEU A 87 -48.03 50.29 0.95
C LEU A 87 -48.47 49.31 2.06
N ALA A 88 -49.78 49.14 2.27
CA ALA A 88 -50.36 48.15 3.18
C ALA A 88 -51.49 47.36 2.48
N SER A 89 -51.55 46.04 2.67
CA SER A 89 -52.59 45.17 2.09
C SER A 89 -53.58 44.74 3.17
N GLN A 90 -54.89 44.78 2.89
CA GLN A 90 -55.97 44.21 3.72
C GLN A 90 -56.68 43.11 2.93
N ASN A 91 -55.99 42.00 2.63
CA ASN A 91 -56.58 40.90 1.86
C ASN A 91 -56.62 39.63 2.70
N ASN A 92 -57.82 39.25 3.15
CA ASN A 92 -58.12 37.93 3.74
C ASN A 92 -58.33 36.83 2.67
N ASN A 93 -57.88 37.04 1.43
CA ASN A 93 -58.26 36.20 0.29
C ASN A 93 -57.05 35.49 -0.33
N THR A 94 -57.21 34.21 -0.64
CA THR A 94 -56.16 33.27 -1.09
C THR A 94 -55.70 33.46 -2.55
N ALA A 95 -55.93 34.63 -3.17
CA ALA A 95 -55.64 34.89 -4.58
C ALA A 95 -54.40 35.79 -4.72
N SER A 96 -53.36 35.31 -5.41
CA SER A 96 -52.10 36.05 -5.64
C SER A 96 -52.33 37.35 -6.41
N THR A 97 -52.26 38.50 -5.75
CA THR A 97 -52.28 39.83 -6.39
C THR A 97 -50.87 40.42 -6.56
N ARG A 98 -50.61 41.11 -7.68
CA ARG A 98 -49.33 41.78 -8.02
C ARG A 98 -49.52 43.29 -7.94
N SER A 99 -48.80 43.95 -7.02
CA SER A 99 -48.80 45.41 -6.88
C SER A 99 -47.54 45.99 -7.52
N THR A 100 -47.69 47.05 -8.33
CA THR A 100 -46.56 47.72 -9.00
C THR A 100 -46.45 49.18 -8.54
N VAL A 101 -45.24 49.68 -8.27
CA VAL A 101 -44.96 51.13 -8.13
C VAL A 101 -44.01 51.55 -9.23
N ILE A 102 -44.36 52.59 -9.98
CA ILE A 102 -43.56 53.13 -11.07
C ILE A 102 -43.24 54.59 -10.75
N LEU A 103 -41.96 54.92 -10.63
CA LEU A 103 -41.44 56.27 -10.45
C LEU A 103 -40.63 56.63 -11.69
N LYS A 104 -41.00 57.71 -12.39
CA LYS A 104 -40.37 58.14 -13.64
C LYS A 104 -40.10 59.63 -13.60
N ASN A 105 -38.86 60.05 -13.79
CA ASN A 105 -38.49 61.47 -13.73
C ASN A 105 -38.92 62.16 -12.42
N THR A 106 -38.91 61.42 -11.32
CA THR A 106 -39.43 61.88 -10.02
C THR A 106 -38.29 62.22 -9.07
N VAL A 107 -38.46 63.24 -8.24
CA VAL A 107 -37.52 63.59 -7.18
C VAL A 107 -38.09 63.20 -5.81
N LEU A 108 -37.45 62.25 -5.14
CA LEU A 108 -37.74 61.82 -3.78
C LEU A 108 -36.75 62.48 -2.81
N THR A 109 -37.24 63.21 -1.81
CA THR A 109 -36.38 63.87 -0.82
C THR A 109 -36.86 63.63 0.60
N SER A 110 -36.00 63.18 1.51
CA SER A 110 -36.33 62.99 2.93
C SER A 110 -35.34 63.72 3.85
N GLY A 111 -35.86 64.39 4.88
CA GLY A 111 -35.04 65.11 5.86
C GLY A 111 -34.33 64.19 6.86
N SER A 112 -34.92 63.03 7.16
CA SER A 112 -34.44 62.04 8.15
C SER A 112 -35.22 60.70 8.09
N ALA A 113 -35.78 60.36 6.93
CA ALA A 113 -36.73 59.25 6.79
C ALA A 113 -36.43 58.32 5.61
N THR A 114 -37.05 57.14 5.64
CA THR A 114 -36.96 56.12 4.59
C THR A 114 -37.65 56.61 3.31
N ALA A 115 -36.92 56.68 2.19
CA ALA A 115 -37.46 57.24 0.94
C ALA A 115 -38.61 56.41 0.36
N ILE A 116 -38.61 55.10 0.56
CA ILE A 116 -39.70 54.19 0.22
C ILE A 116 -39.72 53.15 1.34
N ASP A 117 -40.87 52.96 1.98
CA ASP A 117 -41.04 51.94 3.02
C ASP A 117 -42.18 51.00 2.65
N LEU A 118 -41.84 49.73 2.51
CA LEU A 118 -42.83 48.67 2.38
C LEU A 118 -43.17 48.16 3.77
N ASN A 119 -43.92 48.95 4.55
CA ASN A 119 -44.24 48.60 5.92
C ASN A 119 -45.49 47.70 6.00
N MET A 120 -45.28 46.42 6.36
CA MET A 120 -46.35 45.44 6.63
C MET A 120 -46.72 45.35 8.12
N ASP A 121 -46.18 46.23 8.97
CA ASP A 121 -46.37 46.15 10.42
C ASP A 121 -47.77 46.63 10.83
N ALA A 122 -48.49 45.77 11.55
CA ALA A 122 -49.82 46.05 12.10
C ALA A 122 -49.75 46.93 13.37
N ASP A 123 -48.57 47.08 13.97
CA ASP A 123 -48.36 47.72 15.28
C ASP A 123 -47.77 49.15 15.20
N ASP A 124 -47.49 49.69 14.01
CA ASP A 124 -46.97 51.05 13.83
C ASP A 124 -48.12 52.09 13.78
N PRO A 125 -48.27 52.97 14.80
CA PRO A 125 -49.44 53.84 14.96
C PRO A 125 -49.48 55.07 14.04
N GLY A 126 -48.58 55.16 13.04
CA GLY A 126 -48.41 56.29 12.12
C GLY A 126 -49.52 56.54 11.08
N GLY A 127 -50.81 56.35 11.41
CA GLY A 127 -51.90 56.93 10.61
C GLY A 127 -53.19 56.14 10.46
N ILE A 128 -53.32 54.93 11.03
CA ILE A 128 -54.58 54.17 11.02
C ILE A 128 -54.88 53.68 12.43
N LEU A 129 -56.08 53.98 12.93
CA LEU A 129 -56.58 53.58 14.26
C LEU A 129 -57.06 52.11 14.33
N THR A 130 -56.78 51.27 13.33
CA THR A 130 -57.28 49.89 13.27
C THR A 130 -56.19 48.92 12.81
N PRO A 131 -55.95 47.83 13.56
CA PRO A 131 -54.95 46.83 13.21
C PRO A 131 -55.31 46.11 11.91
N VAL A 132 -54.30 45.88 11.07
CA VAL A 132 -54.40 45.13 9.82
C VAL A 132 -54.09 43.66 10.14
N SER A 133 -55.04 42.74 9.95
CA SER A 133 -54.83 41.31 10.19
C SER A 133 -54.28 40.60 8.95
N THR A 134 -53.31 39.72 9.17
CA THR A 134 -52.84 38.58 8.34
C THR A 134 -52.82 38.77 6.82
N ILE A 135 -51.62 38.97 6.26
CA ILE A 135 -51.36 39.06 4.81
C ILE A 135 -50.81 37.71 4.30
N ASP A 136 -51.43 37.12 3.28
CA ASP A 136 -51.04 35.84 2.69
C ASP A 136 -50.92 35.97 1.14
N GLY A 137 -49.70 36.01 0.58
CA GLY A 137 -49.44 35.71 -0.84
C GLY A 137 -49.22 36.85 -1.87
N ASP A 138 -48.91 38.09 -1.46
CA ASP A 138 -48.80 39.25 -2.38
C ASP A 138 -47.41 39.48 -3.00
N TYR A 139 -47.33 39.77 -4.31
CA TYR A 139 -46.10 40.09 -5.06
C TYR A 139 -45.95 41.61 -5.27
N PHE A 140 -44.73 42.16 -5.14
CA PHE A 140 -44.47 43.60 -5.30
C PHE A 140 -43.39 43.87 -6.36
N ASP A 141 -43.67 44.73 -7.33
CA ASP A 141 -42.70 45.20 -8.32
C ASP A 141 -42.51 46.72 -8.15
N ILE A 142 -41.30 47.21 -7.94
CA ILE A 142 -40.97 48.64 -7.85
C ILE A 142 -40.03 48.99 -9.00
N ILE A 143 -40.39 50.00 -9.79
CA ILE A 143 -39.65 50.47 -10.95
C ILE A 143 -39.32 51.94 -10.72
N VAL A 144 -38.03 52.26 -10.65
CA VAL A 144 -37.51 53.62 -10.52
C VAL A 144 -36.69 53.93 -11.76
N GLN A 145 -37.09 54.94 -12.53
CA GLN A 145 -36.48 55.29 -13.79
C GLN A 145 -36.20 56.78 -13.87
N SER A 146 -34.99 57.16 -14.28
CA SER A 146 -34.60 58.56 -14.49
C SER A 146 -34.91 59.48 -13.30
N SER A 147 -34.84 58.93 -12.08
CA SER A 147 -35.33 59.57 -10.85
C SER A 147 -34.19 59.79 -9.85
N THR A 148 -34.39 60.73 -8.93
CA THR A 148 -33.40 61.03 -7.87
C THR A 148 -34.01 60.74 -6.52
N VAL A 149 -33.31 59.96 -5.69
CA VAL A 149 -33.70 59.62 -4.33
C VAL A 149 -32.65 60.15 -3.36
N SER A 150 -33.03 61.05 -2.47
CA SER A 150 -32.09 61.73 -1.56
C SER A 150 -32.58 61.76 -0.11
N GLY A 151 -31.71 61.42 0.85
CA GLY A 151 -32.05 61.47 2.28
C GLY A 151 -30.92 61.10 3.24
N LYS A 152 -30.95 61.64 4.46
CA LYS A 152 -29.93 61.42 5.52
C LYS A 152 -30.34 60.26 6.44
N VAL A 153 -29.64 59.13 6.27
CA VAL A 153 -29.59 57.93 7.13
C VAL A 153 -30.90 57.11 7.19
N ALA A 154 -30.76 55.81 6.90
CA ALA A 154 -31.81 54.80 6.75
C ALA A 154 -32.65 54.92 5.46
N ALA A 155 -32.06 54.47 4.35
CA ALA A 155 -32.63 53.48 3.43
C ALA A 155 -34.03 53.65 2.86
N THR A 156 -34.16 53.31 1.58
CA THR A 156 -35.32 52.53 1.14
C THR A 156 -35.41 51.28 2.01
N ARG A 157 -36.15 51.37 3.12
CA ARG A 157 -36.33 50.26 4.06
C ARG A 157 -37.37 49.34 3.46
N ILE A 158 -36.92 48.18 3.03
CA ILE A 158 -37.82 47.12 2.57
C ILE A 158 -37.96 46.20 3.77
N ALA A 159 -38.96 46.42 4.62
CA ALA A 159 -39.17 45.66 5.85
C ALA A 159 -40.45 44.82 5.78
N THR A 160 -40.30 43.51 5.57
CA THR A 160 -41.41 42.55 5.68
C THR A 160 -41.52 42.07 7.14
N GLY A 161 -42.01 42.90 8.07
CA GLY A 161 -42.00 42.56 9.50
C GLY A 161 -43.24 43.01 10.27
N GLY A 162 -43.80 42.10 11.06
CA GLY A 162 -44.74 42.33 12.15
C GLY A 162 -44.43 41.39 13.32
N SER A 163 -44.79 41.78 14.55
CA SER A 163 -44.36 41.14 15.80
C SER A 163 -45.26 39.99 16.32
N HIS A 164 -46.43 39.78 15.70
CA HIS A 164 -47.40 38.74 16.04
C HIS A 164 -48.00 38.12 14.77
N GLU A 165 -47.91 36.77 14.65
CA GLU A 165 -48.44 35.94 13.55
C GLU A 165 -48.05 36.40 12.12
N VAL A 166 -47.01 35.76 11.57
CA VAL A 166 -46.20 36.22 10.43
C VAL A 166 -46.98 36.38 9.12
N PRO A 167 -46.88 37.52 8.41
CA PRO A 167 -47.38 37.68 7.05
C PRO A 167 -46.47 36.99 6.01
N ARG A 168 -47.07 36.35 4.99
CA ARG A 168 -46.38 35.73 3.85
C ARG A 168 -46.33 36.72 2.67
N SER A 169 -45.25 37.47 2.51
CA SER A 169 -45.02 38.23 1.26
C SER A 169 -44.55 37.28 0.15
N GLY A 170 -45.05 37.40 -1.09
CA GLY A 170 -44.52 36.70 -2.27
C GLY A 170 -43.18 37.26 -2.77
N ASN A 171 -42.84 37.04 -4.05
CA ASN A 171 -41.58 37.55 -4.63
C ASN A 171 -41.64 39.07 -4.84
N THR A 172 -40.59 39.78 -4.43
CA THR A 172 -40.47 41.24 -4.58
C THR A 172 -39.36 41.58 -5.56
N LYS A 173 -39.63 42.44 -6.56
CA LYS A 173 -38.64 42.90 -7.54
C LYS A 173 -38.47 44.42 -7.51
N PHE A 174 -37.23 44.86 -7.60
CA PHE A 174 -36.84 46.25 -7.74
C PHE A 174 -36.08 46.45 -9.03
N PHE A 175 -36.49 47.41 -9.83
CA PHE A 175 -35.85 47.79 -11.07
C PHE A 175 -35.44 49.25 -10.98
N ILE A 176 -34.15 49.53 -11.14
CA ILE A 176 -33.58 50.87 -11.03
C ILE A 176 -32.85 51.18 -12.34
N PHE A 177 -33.27 52.22 -13.05
CA PHE A 177 -32.71 52.60 -14.34
C PHE A 177 -32.39 54.09 -14.37
N ASP A 178 -31.21 54.47 -14.83
CA ASP A 178 -30.84 55.87 -15.07
C ASP A 178 -31.07 56.80 -13.86
N SER A 179 -30.91 56.27 -12.63
CA SER A 179 -31.37 56.93 -11.40
C SER A 179 -30.25 57.09 -10.38
N THR A 180 -30.39 58.09 -9.51
CA THR A 180 -29.41 58.40 -8.46
C THR A 180 -30.02 58.17 -7.09
N PHE A 181 -29.33 57.42 -6.25
CA PHE A 181 -29.65 57.20 -4.84
C PHE A 181 -28.53 57.78 -3.99
N SER A 182 -28.80 58.89 -3.29
CA SER A 182 -27.87 59.46 -2.31
C SER A 182 -28.36 59.10 -0.90
N GLY A 183 -27.60 58.25 -0.21
CA GLY A 183 -27.95 57.61 1.05
C GLY A 183 -27.91 56.07 0.94
N GLY A 184 -27.52 55.40 2.03
CA GLY A 184 -27.36 53.94 2.01
C GLY A 184 -28.68 53.17 1.87
N ILE A 185 -28.64 51.96 1.31
CA ILE A 185 -29.80 51.07 1.09
C ILE A 185 -29.88 50.02 2.20
N MET A 186 -31.04 49.81 2.82
CA MET A 186 -31.23 48.78 3.85
C MET A 186 -32.35 47.84 3.43
N MET A 187 -32.02 46.57 3.26
CA MET A 187 -32.99 45.52 2.95
C MET A 187 -33.13 44.60 4.17
N VAL A 188 -34.34 44.46 4.70
CA VAL A 188 -34.61 43.70 5.94
C VAL A 188 -35.75 42.68 5.71
N SER A 189 -35.53 41.40 5.99
CA SER A 189 -36.64 40.46 6.17
C SER A 189 -36.95 40.30 7.67
N GLY A 190 -38.23 40.13 8.02
CA GLY A 190 -38.75 40.22 9.38
C GLY A 190 -38.09 39.36 10.46
N SER A 191 -38.43 39.65 11.72
CA SER A 191 -37.74 39.21 12.94
C SER A 191 -38.36 37.98 13.66
N GLY A 192 -39.18 37.18 12.98
CA GLY A 192 -40.04 36.16 13.62
C GLY A 192 -39.46 34.73 13.72
N TYR A 193 -39.75 34.04 14.83
CA TYR A 193 -39.35 32.64 15.14
C TYR A 193 -39.92 31.54 14.20
N ARG A 194 -40.69 31.88 13.16
CA ARG A 194 -41.34 30.92 12.24
C ARG A 194 -41.37 31.43 10.79
N GLU A 195 -40.21 31.74 10.21
CA GLU A 195 -40.12 31.95 8.75
C GLU A 195 -40.28 30.60 8.00
N THR A 196 -41.50 30.27 7.57
CA THR A 196 -41.72 29.11 6.68
C THR A 196 -41.73 29.54 5.21
N SER A 197 -40.65 29.18 4.51
CA SER A 197 -40.52 28.95 3.05
C SER A 197 -40.91 30.05 2.04
N GLY A 198 -39.93 30.57 1.30
CA GLY A 198 -40.05 30.70 -0.16
C GLY A 198 -39.87 32.09 -0.80
N ASN A 199 -39.38 33.11 -0.09
CA ASN A 199 -39.47 34.49 -0.60
C ASN A 199 -38.19 34.92 -1.34
N LEU A 200 -38.34 35.29 -2.62
CA LEU A 200 -37.27 35.84 -3.47
C LEU A 200 -37.33 37.38 -3.51
N LEU A 201 -36.26 38.04 -3.07
CA LEU A 201 -36.03 39.48 -3.30
C LEU A 201 -35.07 39.64 -4.48
N THR A 202 -35.45 40.40 -5.50
CA THR A 202 -34.57 40.71 -6.64
C THR A 202 -34.42 42.22 -6.79
N LEU A 203 -33.19 42.73 -6.85
CA LEU A 203 -32.92 44.08 -7.32
C LEU A 203 -32.11 44.00 -8.62
N THR A 204 -32.55 44.76 -9.62
CA THR A 204 -31.89 44.92 -10.90
C THR A 204 -31.64 46.42 -11.12
N ALA A 205 -30.39 46.83 -11.23
CA ALA A 205 -30.00 48.20 -11.48
C ALA A 205 -29.17 48.32 -12.77
N SER A 206 -29.40 49.37 -13.55
CA SER A 206 -28.59 49.71 -14.71
C SER A 206 -28.41 51.22 -14.85
N ASN A 207 -27.20 51.67 -15.18
CA ASN A 207 -26.87 53.10 -15.31
C ASN A 207 -27.29 53.92 -14.08
N ALA A 208 -27.10 53.35 -12.88
CA ALA A 208 -27.51 53.95 -11.63
C ALA A 208 -26.29 54.44 -10.82
N VAL A 209 -26.50 55.44 -9.96
CA VAL A 209 -25.49 55.93 -9.02
C VAL A 209 -25.97 55.65 -7.60
N PHE A 210 -25.23 54.83 -6.86
CA PHE A 210 -25.46 54.55 -5.44
C PHE A 210 -24.39 55.25 -4.61
N ASP A 211 -24.76 56.38 -4.01
CA ASP A 211 -23.88 57.17 -3.16
C ASP A 211 -24.19 56.87 -1.68
N GLY A 212 -23.68 55.74 -1.18
CA GLY A 212 -23.91 55.23 0.17
C GLY A 212 -23.89 53.70 0.26
N GLY A 213 -23.45 53.17 1.42
CA GLY A 213 -23.35 51.73 1.65
C GLY A 213 -24.71 51.01 1.62
N MET A 214 -24.71 49.68 1.51
CA MET A 214 -25.92 48.87 1.60
C MET A 214 -25.81 47.83 2.68
N ILE A 215 -26.91 47.63 3.41
CA ILE A 215 -27.01 46.63 4.45
C ILE A 215 -28.16 45.69 4.09
N ILE A 216 -27.85 44.40 3.89
CA ILE A 216 -28.85 43.34 3.74
C ILE A 216 -28.80 42.46 4.99
N THR A 217 -29.91 42.41 5.74
CA THR A 217 -30.01 41.64 6.98
C THR A 217 -31.14 40.60 6.94
N GLY A 218 -31.01 39.55 7.76
CA GLY A 218 -32.02 38.52 8.00
C GLY A 218 -31.89 37.87 9.39
N THR A 219 -32.81 36.98 9.76
CA THR A 219 -32.75 36.21 11.02
C THR A 219 -32.09 34.84 10.85
N GLU A 220 -31.50 34.32 11.93
CA GLU A 220 -30.88 32.98 11.94
C GLU A 220 -31.83 31.84 11.59
N ALA A 221 -33.17 32.02 11.60
CA ALA A 221 -34.16 31.00 11.28
C ALA A 221 -34.45 30.85 9.77
N ALA A 222 -33.99 31.78 8.92
CA ALA A 222 -34.28 31.84 7.48
C ALA A 222 -33.55 30.78 6.59
N GLN A 223 -32.93 29.77 7.21
CA GLN A 223 -31.73 29.09 6.70
C GLN A 223 -31.85 28.22 5.43
N ARG A 224 -33.05 27.96 4.87
CA ARG A 224 -33.16 26.97 3.77
C ARG A 224 -33.96 27.39 2.54
N SER A 225 -34.65 28.54 2.53
CA SER A 225 -35.62 28.82 1.45
C SER A 225 -35.71 30.27 0.98
N ASN A 226 -35.04 31.22 1.62
CA ASN A 226 -35.10 32.63 1.23
C ASN A 226 -33.86 33.00 0.40
N GLN A 227 -34.08 33.64 -0.75
CA GLN A 227 -33.05 34.06 -1.71
C GLN A 227 -33.10 35.58 -1.92
N ALA A 228 -31.95 36.24 -1.92
CA ALA A 228 -31.81 37.61 -2.41
C ALA A 228 -30.90 37.61 -3.65
N ILE A 229 -31.30 38.35 -4.68
CA ILE A 229 -30.57 38.45 -5.94
C ILE A 229 -30.36 39.92 -6.26
N LEU A 230 -29.13 40.28 -6.58
CA LEU A 230 -28.70 41.62 -6.93
C LEU A 230 -27.96 41.58 -8.27
N TYR A 231 -28.55 42.22 -9.27
CA TYR A 231 -27.97 42.37 -10.61
C TYR A 231 -27.72 43.85 -10.87
N VAL A 232 -26.45 44.27 -10.94
CA VAL A 232 -26.09 45.68 -11.14
C VAL A 232 -25.17 45.81 -12.36
N TYR A 233 -25.56 46.66 -13.30
CA TYR A 233 -24.89 46.85 -14.58
C TYR A 233 -24.57 48.32 -14.81
N ASP A 234 -23.39 48.62 -15.36
CA ASP A 234 -23.00 49.95 -15.84
C ASP A 234 -23.29 51.08 -14.82
N SER A 235 -23.10 50.81 -13.53
CA SER A 235 -23.48 51.70 -12.42
C SER A 235 -22.26 52.15 -11.63
N SER A 236 -22.42 52.99 -10.61
CA SER A 236 -21.36 53.26 -9.64
C SER A 236 -21.85 53.09 -8.20
N TRP A 237 -20.95 52.67 -7.32
CA TRP A 237 -21.25 52.42 -5.91
C TRP A 237 -20.20 53.04 -5.00
N THR A 238 -20.62 53.76 -3.96
CA THR A 238 -19.76 54.23 -2.87
C THR A 238 -20.23 53.67 -1.53
N GLY A 239 -19.30 53.36 -0.63
CA GLY A 239 -19.57 52.76 0.68
C GLY A 239 -19.68 51.23 0.68
N ASP A 240 -19.68 50.65 1.88
CA ASP A 240 -19.61 49.20 2.08
C ASP A 240 -20.94 48.50 1.81
N ILE A 241 -20.86 47.27 1.31
CA ILE A 241 -21.98 46.34 1.16
C ILE A 241 -21.89 45.30 2.28
N GLU A 242 -22.70 45.49 3.32
CA GLU A 242 -22.81 44.65 4.51
C GLU A 242 -23.93 43.62 4.38
N LEU A 243 -23.61 42.36 4.63
CA LEU A 243 -24.50 41.22 4.40
C LEU A 243 -24.47 40.31 5.64
N THR A 244 -25.58 40.26 6.38
CA THR A 244 -25.62 39.58 7.69
C THR A 244 -26.81 38.60 7.80
N ASN A 245 -26.56 37.38 8.29
CA ASN A 245 -27.57 36.39 8.72
C ASN A 245 -28.72 36.10 7.70
N ARG A 246 -28.40 35.85 6.44
CA ARG A 246 -29.35 35.49 5.36
C ARG A 246 -29.11 34.09 4.82
N GLY A 247 -30.10 33.49 4.17
CA GLY A 247 -29.98 32.22 3.43
C GLY A 247 -29.07 32.33 2.19
N ASN A 248 -29.62 32.15 0.98
CA ASN A 248 -28.84 32.22 -0.27
C ASN A 248 -28.82 33.65 -0.83
N LEU A 249 -27.64 34.16 -1.19
CA LEU A 249 -27.46 35.50 -1.76
C LEU A 249 -26.73 35.39 -3.10
N VAL A 250 -27.23 36.07 -4.13
CA VAL A 250 -26.61 36.15 -5.46
C VAL A 250 -26.31 37.60 -5.77
N LEU A 251 -25.03 37.93 -5.93
CA LEU A 251 -24.56 39.27 -6.28
C LEU A 251 -23.84 39.21 -7.62
N GLN A 252 -24.23 40.05 -8.57
CA GLN A 252 -23.55 40.20 -9.83
C GLN A 252 -23.41 41.68 -10.17
N PHE A 253 -22.17 42.09 -10.36
CA PHE A 253 -21.78 43.44 -10.74
C PHE A 253 -21.02 43.39 -12.06
N SER A 254 -21.47 44.17 -13.04
CA SER A 254 -20.79 44.32 -14.32
C SER A 254 -20.56 45.78 -14.65
N ASN A 255 -19.33 46.14 -15.04
CA ASN A 255 -18.89 47.51 -15.30
C ASN A 255 -19.30 48.48 -14.17
N THR A 256 -19.28 48.01 -12.93
CA THR A 256 -19.77 48.75 -11.77
C THR A 256 -18.67 48.85 -10.71
N PRO A 257 -17.83 49.90 -10.73
CA PRO A 257 -16.83 50.09 -9.69
C PRO A 257 -17.48 50.34 -8.32
N ILE A 258 -16.89 49.74 -7.29
CA ILE A 258 -17.32 49.81 -5.90
C ILE A 258 -16.22 50.48 -5.10
N ASP A 259 -16.45 51.74 -4.73
CA ASP A 259 -15.61 52.48 -3.79
C ASP A 259 -16.04 52.20 -2.35
N GLY A 260 -15.73 50.98 -1.90
CA GLY A 260 -16.14 50.37 -0.64
C GLY A 260 -15.74 48.90 -0.64
N GLY A 261 -16.12 48.16 0.39
CA GLY A 261 -15.86 46.73 0.54
C GLY A 261 -17.13 45.88 0.62
N PHE A 262 -16.96 44.56 0.57
CA PHE A 262 -18.00 43.60 0.92
C PHE A 262 -17.72 43.07 2.33
N ILE A 263 -18.73 43.09 3.20
CA ILE A 263 -18.63 42.57 4.57
C ILE A 263 -19.69 41.49 4.75
N LEU A 264 -19.25 40.23 4.78
CA LEU A 264 -20.10 39.05 4.94
C LEU A 264 -19.99 38.52 6.37
N SER A 265 -21.11 38.40 7.08
CA SER A 265 -21.13 37.83 8.44
C SER A 265 -22.35 36.93 8.70
N GLY A 266 -22.22 36.03 9.68
CA GLY A 266 -23.30 35.10 10.05
C GLY A 266 -23.44 33.88 9.12
N SER A 267 -24.57 33.17 9.17
CA SER A 267 -24.80 31.93 8.38
C SER A 267 -25.23 32.18 6.93
N THR A 268 -24.43 32.93 6.17
CA THR A 268 -24.73 33.32 4.77
C THR A 268 -24.15 32.36 3.73
N ASN A 269 -24.93 32.02 2.70
CA ASN A 269 -24.46 31.34 1.48
C ASN A 269 -24.46 32.34 0.31
N THR A 270 -23.31 32.92 0.01
CA THR A 270 -23.18 34.00 -0.96
C THR A 270 -22.53 33.52 -2.26
N TYR A 271 -23.07 33.98 -3.38
CA TYR A 271 -22.52 33.91 -4.72
C TYR A 271 -22.17 35.34 -5.14
N ILE A 272 -20.92 35.58 -5.59
CA ILE A 272 -20.48 36.89 -6.07
C ILE A 272 -19.83 36.74 -7.45
N ASP A 273 -20.27 37.54 -8.41
CA ASP A 273 -19.72 37.65 -9.76
C ASP A 273 -19.35 39.11 -10.03
N LEU A 274 -18.05 39.39 -10.18
CA LEU A 274 -17.51 40.73 -10.45
C LEU A 274 -16.88 40.76 -11.84
N ILE A 275 -17.45 41.54 -12.76
CA ILE A 275 -16.98 41.64 -14.14
C ILE A 275 -16.64 43.09 -14.43
N ASN A 276 -15.37 43.39 -14.72
CA ASN A 276 -14.88 44.78 -14.91
C ASN A 276 -15.32 45.72 -13.78
N SER A 277 -15.36 45.23 -12.54
CA SER A 277 -15.97 45.89 -11.38
C SER A 277 -14.99 45.84 -10.20
N SER A 278 -14.13 46.86 -10.11
CA SER A 278 -13.09 46.95 -9.07
C SER A 278 -13.67 47.30 -7.70
N VAL A 279 -13.02 46.81 -6.64
CA VAL A 279 -13.40 46.97 -5.23
C VAL A 279 -12.24 47.59 -4.45
N THR A 280 -12.45 48.76 -3.85
CA THR A 280 -11.37 49.46 -3.11
C THR A 280 -11.20 48.95 -1.67
N GLY A 281 -12.28 48.71 -0.94
CA GLY A 281 -12.30 48.34 0.49
C GLY A 281 -12.02 46.87 0.81
N GLY A 282 -11.94 46.01 -0.21
CA GLY A 282 -11.67 44.58 -0.04
C GLY A 282 -12.92 43.74 0.26
N ILE A 283 -12.71 42.46 0.57
CA ILE A 283 -13.77 41.49 0.84
C ILE A 283 -13.48 40.82 2.20
N SER A 284 -14.34 41.09 3.18
CA SER A 284 -14.26 40.55 4.53
C SER A 284 -15.34 39.47 4.74
N ILE A 285 -14.94 38.31 5.27
CA ILE A 285 -15.83 37.18 5.54
C ILE A 285 -15.58 36.71 6.98
N ASP A 286 -16.61 36.74 7.82
CA ASP A 286 -16.50 36.41 9.24
C ASP A 286 -17.57 35.41 9.71
N GLY A 287 -17.34 34.79 10.87
CA GLY A 287 -18.25 33.85 11.49
C GLY A 287 -18.35 32.53 10.72
N THR A 288 -19.55 32.20 10.22
CA THR A 288 -19.83 30.96 9.47
C THR A 288 -20.18 31.24 8.00
N ALA A 289 -19.91 32.46 7.53
CA ALA A 289 -20.28 32.91 6.20
C ALA A 289 -19.52 32.14 5.12
N THR A 290 -20.21 31.81 4.03
CA THR A 290 -19.65 31.06 2.92
C THR A 290 -19.81 31.83 1.61
N LEU A 291 -18.73 31.91 0.83
CA LEU A 291 -18.70 32.44 -0.52
C LEU A 291 -18.40 31.27 -1.47
N GLN A 292 -19.41 30.75 -2.15
CA GLN A 292 -19.33 29.46 -2.82
C GLN A 292 -19.40 29.57 -4.35
N ASN A 293 -18.48 28.88 -5.02
CA ASN A 293 -18.56 28.56 -6.43
C ASN A 293 -19.33 27.25 -6.67
N ARG A 294 -20.65 27.26 -6.45
CA ARG A 294 -21.52 26.07 -6.61
C ARG A 294 -22.59 26.29 -7.67
N TYR A 295 -22.73 25.32 -8.57
CA TYR A 295 -23.86 25.21 -9.50
C TYR A 295 -25.20 25.14 -8.77
N GLY A 296 -26.20 25.90 -9.22
CA GLY A 296 -27.56 25.89 -8.69
C GLY A 296 -27.88 26.95 -7.63
N LEU A 297 -26.96 27.87 -7.31
CA LEU A 297 -27.25 29.07 -6.51
C LEU A 297 -27.67 30.28 -7.37
N ASP A 298 -27.02 30.46 -8.53
CA ASP A 298 -27.50 31.38 -9.57
C ASP A 298 -28.55 30.68 -10.45
N ILE A 299 -29.62 31.41 -10.78
CA ILE A 299 -30.71 30.95 -11.68
C ILE A 299 -30.21 30.59 -13.08
N ASN A 300 -29.06 31.14 -13.50
CA ASN A 300 -28.42 30.83 -14.78
C ASN A 300 -27.34 29.75 -14.67
N ASN A 301 -27.16 29.18 -13.49
CA ASN A 301 -26.20 28.11 -13.22
C ASN A 301 -24.74 28.51 -13.56
N ARG A 302 -24.39 29.79 -13.42
CA ARG A 302 -23.02 30.29 -13.60
C ARG A 302 -22.17 30.03 -12.36
N ARG A 303 -20.86 30.14 -12.53
CA ARG A 303 -19.87 30.02 -11.46
C ARG A 303 -19.54 31.41 -10.93
N ALA A 304 -19.45 31.55 -9.61
CA ALA A 304 -18.95 32.77 -8.98
C ALA A 304 -17.54 33.03 -9.54
N ALA A 305 -17.23 34.27 -9.90
CA ALA A 305 -15.96 34.62 -10.54
C ALA A 305 -15.62 36.10 -10.34
N VAL A 306 -14.32 36.40 -10.40
CA VAL A 306 -13.82 37.77 -10.53
C VAL A 306 -13.06 37.86 -11.85
N HIS A 307 -13.53 38.72 -12.74
CA HIS A 307 -13.01 38.88 -14.09
C HIS A 307 -12.64 40.34 -14.37
N ASN A 308 -11.42 40.57 -14.87
CA ASN A 308 -10.88 41.90 -15.21
C ASN A 308 -11.12 42.98 -14.13
N SER A 309 -11.00 42.62 -12.85
CA SER A 309 -11.32 43.52 -11.74
C SER A 309 -10.13 43.68 -10.79
N VAL A 310 -10.02 44.83 -10.11
CA VAL A 310 -8.97 45.07 -9.12
C VAL A 310 -9.57 45.09 -7.71
N ILE A 311 -9.01 44.28 -6.81
CA ILE A 311 -9.40 44.23 -5.39
C ILE A 311 -8.25 44.81 -4.58
N THR A 312 -8.36 46.08 -4.19
CA THR A 312 -7.27 46.80 -3.53
C THR A 312 -7.14 46.43 -2.06
N GLY A 313 -8.25 46.32 -1.32
CA GLY A 313 -8.25 45.97 0.11
C GLY A 313 -7.97 44.49 0.41
N GLY A 314 -7.87 43.64 -0.61
CA GLY A 314 -7.58 42.21 -0.43
C GLY A 314 -8.75 41.40 0.13
N PHE A 315 -8.43 40.24 0.69
CA PHE A 315 -9.39 39.35 1.35
C PHE A 315 -9.05 39.17 2.83
N SER A 316 -10.06 39.28 3.70
CA SER A 316 -9.95 38.97 5.13
C SER A 316 -10.94 37.88 5.50
N LEU A 317 -10.47 36.76 6.04
CA LEU A 317 -11.30 35.66 6.51
C LEU A 317 -11.09 35.40 7.99
N ALA A 318 -12.18 35.33 8.75
CA ALA A 318 -12.18 35.05 10.17
C ALA A 318 -13.24 34.01 10.56
N GLY A 319 -13.11 33.41 11.75
CA GLY A 319 -14.03 32.39 12.25
C GLY A 319 -13.92 31.05 11.50
N ALA A 320 -15.06 30.45 11.18
CA ALA A 320 -15.20 29.24 10.37
C ALA A 320 -15.72 29.56 8.95
N SER A 321 -15.31 30.71 8.41
CA SER A 321 -15.74 31.18 7.09
C SER A 321 -15.14 30.35 5.96
N THR A 322 -15.83 30.28 4.81
CA THR A 322 -15.35 29.54 3.65
C THR A 322 -15.40 30.35 2.37
N ILE A 323 -14.39 30.25 1.51
CA ILE A 323 -14.37 30.87 0.17
C ILE A 323 -13.94 29.88 -0.90
N ASP A 324 -14.60 29.92 -2.05
CA ASP A 324 -14.16 29.28 -3.29
C ASP A 324 -14.40 30.27 -4.44
N LEU A 325 -13.32 30.83 -5.01
CA LEU A 325 -13.41 31.82 -6.10
C LEU A 325 -12.34 31.61 -7.19
N PRO A 326 -12.73 31.64 -8.46
CA PRO A 326 -11.85 31.79 -9.60
C PRO A 326 -11.65 33.28 -9.98
N PHE A 327 -10.42 33.61 -10.36
CA PHE A 327 -9.98 34.92 -10.85
C PHE A 327 -9.48 34.75 -12.28
N SER A 328 -9.93 35.60 -13.19
CA SER A 328 -9.60 35.47 -14.62
C SER A 328 -9.40 36.83 -15.28
N GLY A 329 -8.78 36.82 -16.46
CA GLY A 329 -8.40 38.06 -17.15
C GLY A 329 -7.36 38.85 -16.35
N ASN A 330 -7.31 40.17 -16.53
CA ASN A 330 -6.34 41.06 -15.87
C ASN A 330 -6.71 41.38 -14.40
N THR A 331 -7.20 40.38 -13.65
CA THR A 331 -7.67 40.55 -12.28
C THR A 331 -6.51 40.63 -11.30
N VAL A 332 -6.50 41.64 -10.43
CA VAL A 332 -5.39 41.87 -9.48
C VAL A 332 -5.92 42.04 -8.06
N VAL A 333 -5.37 41.27 -7.11
CA VAL A 333 -5.63 41.42 -5.68
C VAL A 333 -4.40 42.05 -5.02
N SER A 334 -4.45 43.34 -4.75
CA SER A 334 -3.29 44.10 -4.25
C SER A 334 -3.14 44.05 -2.73
N GLY A 335 -4.24 43.87 -1.98
CA GLY A 335 -4.23 43.85 -0.52
C GLY A 335 -3.89 42.49 0.10
N GLY A 336 -3.66 41.47 -0.72
CA GLY A 336 -3.29 40.13 -0.26
C GLY A 336 -4.46 39.34 0.33
N ILE A 337 -4.12 38.27 1.06
CA ILE A 337 -5.07 37.42 1.77
C ILE A 337 -4.66 37.30 3.23
N THR A 338 -5.57 37.60 4.14
CA THR A 338 -5.37 37.38 5.58
C THR A 338 -6.42 36.42 6.10
N THR A 339 -6.00 35.39 6.86
CA THR A 339 -6.93 34.44 7.49
C THR A 339 -6.61 34.22 8.97
N THR A 340 -7.66 34.04 9.77
CA THR A 340 -7.61 33.73 11.21
C THR A 340 -8.65 32.66 11.56
N GLY A 341 -8.53 32.03 12.73
CA GLY A 341 -9.52 31.05 13.20
C GLY A 341 -9.43 29.70 12.48
N SER A 342 -10.53 29.19 11.93
CA SER A 342 -10.65 27.92 11.22
C SER A 342 -11.18 28.10 9.79
N SER A 343 -10.92 29.25 9.18
CA SER A 343 -11.40 29.58 7.84
C SER A 343 -10.80 28.68 6.76
N THR A 344 -11.56 28.35 5.72
CA THR A 344 -11.09 27.55 4.58
C THR A 344 -11.24 28.29 3.26
N GLY A 345 -10.22 28.35 2.43
CA GLY A 345 -10.27 29.09 1.16
C GLY A 345 -9.70 28.34 -0.03
N VAL A 346 -10.32 28.49 -1.19
CA VAL A 346 -9.80 28.06 -2.50
C VAL A 346 -9.80 29.23 -3.47
N PHE A 347 -8.60 29.67 -3.86
CA PHE A 347 -8.40 30.77 -4.83
C PHE A 347 -7.82 30.17 -6.11
N ARG A 348 -8.48 30.37 -7.26
CA ARG A 348 -7.99 29.85 -8.55
C ARG A 348 -7.60 31.00 -9.47
N LEU A 349 -6.32 31.18 -9.73
CA LEU A 349 -5.77 32.26 -10.56
C LEU A 349 -5.57 31.78 -12.00
N GLU A 350 -6.50 32.09 -12.89
CA GLU A 350 -6.37 31.84 -14.33
C GLU A 350 -5.40 32.84 -14.99
N GLN A 351 -5.11 32.64 -16.28
CA GLN A 351 -4.15 33.46 -17.03
C GLN A 351 -4.45 34.97 -16.90
N GLY A 352 -3.41 35.75 -16.57
CA GLY A 352 -3.46 37.20 -16.42
C GLY A 352 -3.83 37.69 -15.02
N SER A 353 -4.30 36.81 -14.12
CA SER A 353 -4.68 37.19 -12.76
C SER A 353 -3.53 37.06 -11.76
N SER A 354 -3.51 37.88 -10.70
CA SER A 354 -2.45 37.87 -9.68
C SER A 354 -2.91 38.31 -8.29
N ILE A 355 -2.17 37.89 -7.26
CA ILE A 355 -2.25 38.37 -5.88
C ILE A 355 -0.89 38.95 -5.48
N ASN A 356 -0.85 40.22 -5.10
CA ASN A 356 0.39 40.98 -4.93
C ASN A 356 0.62 41.54 -3.52
N GLY A 357 -0.33 41.38 -2.60
CA GLY A 357 -0.24 41.92 -1.24
C GLY A 357 0.32 40.95 -0.20
N GLY A 358 0.87 39.81 -0.61
CA GLY A 358 1.25 38.73 0.30
C GLY A 358 0.06 37.93 0.85
N ILE A 359 0.37 36.89 1.63
CA ILE A 359 -0.62 35.98 2.23
C ILE A 359 -0.21 35.73 3.67
N THR A 360 -1.10 36.00 4.61
CA THR A 360 -0.90 35.73 6.04
C THR A 360 -1.99 34.80 6.57
N LEU A 361 -1.61 33.61 7.02
CA LEU A 361 -2.50 32.61 7.60
C LEU A 361 -2.17 32.37 9.07
N SER A 362 -3.18 32.15 9.91
CA SER A 362 -3.03 31.93 11.37
C SER A 362 -4.15 31.06 11.93
N GLY A 363 -4.02 30.59 13.17
CA GLY A 363 -4.96 29.65 13.78
C GLY A 363 -4.84 28.27 13.16
N THR A 364 -5.98 27.77 12.68
CA THR A 364 -6.19 26.47 12.01
C THR A 364 -6.72 26.64 10.59
N SER A 365 -6.54 27.82 10.00
CA SER A 365 -7.06 28.11 8.66
C SER A 365 -6.38 27.27 7.59
N SER A 366 -7.09 26.99 6.50
CA SER A 366 -6.58 26.21 5.37
C SER A 366 -6.89 26.90 4.06
N VAL A 367 -5.85 27.36 3.35
CA VAL A 367 -6.00 28.05 2.07
C VAL A 367 -5.29 27.26 0.97
N SER A 368 -6.01 26.99 -0.11
CA SER A 368 -5.48 26.40 -1.34
C SER A 368 -5.47 27.44 -2.45
N ILE A 369 -4.33 27.56 -3.15
CA ILE A 369 -4.20 28.44 -4.31
C ILE A 369 -3.81 27.62 -5.52
N VAL A 370 -4.64 27.70 -6.56
CA VAL A 370 -4.41 27.03 -7.85
C VAL A 370 -3.95 28.09 -8.85
N LEU A 371 -2.76 27.91 -9.41
CA LEU A 371 -2.09 28.87 -10.29
C LEU A 371 -2.11 28.41 -11.76
N TYR A 372 -2.16 29.34 -12.70
CA TYR A 372 -2.00 29.05 -14.12
C TYR A 372 -0.53 29.04 -14.54
N SER A 373 0.27 29.97 -14.02
CA SER A 373 1.70 30.11 -14.33
C SER A 373 2.47 30.77 -13.17
N GLY A 374 3.80 30.71 -13.22
CA GLY A 374 4.66 31.42 -12.26
C GLY A 374 4.49 32.95 -12.28
N GLY A 375 4.80 33.61 -11.17
CA GLY A 375 4.76 35.08 -11.03
C GLY A 375 3.37 35.67 -10.73
N GLN A 376 2.35 34.85 -10.55
CA GLN A 376 1.00 35.31 -10.16
C GLN A 376 0.86 35.62 -8.66
N LEU A 377 1.88 35.27 -7.86
CA LEU A 377 1.95 35.58 -6.44
C LEU A 377 3.19 36.43 -6.17
N THR A 378 2.99 37.61 -5.60
CA THR A 378 4.08 38.47 -5.12
C THR A 378 3.79 38.96 -3.69
N GLY A 379 4.86 39.28 -2.96
CA GLY A 379 4.80 39.68 -1.55
C GLY A 379 5.09 38.52 -0.59
N ASP A 380 5.15 38.84 0.70
CA ASP A 380 5.53 37.86 1.72
C ASP A 380 4.43 36.83 1.98
N LEU A 381 4.84 35.58 2.16
CA LEU A 381 3.96 34.46 2.49
C LEU A 381 4.26 34.04 3.93
N VAL A 382 3.28 34.19 4.81
CA VAL A 382 3.40 33.93 6.24
C VAL A 382 2.34 32.92 6.64
N VAL A 383 2.77 31.73 7.08
CA VAL A 383 1.86 30.66 7.54
C VAL A 383 2.18 30.37 9.00
N ASN A 384 1.35 30.85 9.92
CA ASN A 384 1.57 30.76 11.36
C ASN A 384 0.86 29.54 12.00
N GLU A 385 1.36 29.12 13.16
CA GLU A 385 0.68 28.19 14.08
C GLU A 385 0.32 26.82 13.46
N ARG A 386 -0.98 26.54 13.25
CA ARG A 386 -1.51 25.31 12.65
C ARG A 386 -2.17 25.57 11.30
N ALA A 387 -1.96 26.76 10.73
CA ALA A 387 -2.51 27.09 9.43
C ALA A 387 -1.86 26.25 8.33
N THR A 388 -2.59 26.03 7.24
CA THR A 388 -2.13 25.27 6.09
C THR A 388 -2.26 26.09 4.81
N LEU A 389 -1.16 26.26 4.08
CA LEU A 389 -1.16 26.77 2.71
C LEU A 389 -0.91 25.61 1.75
N SER A 390 -1.75 25.45 0.73
CA SER A 390 -1.54 24.48 -0.35
C SER A 390 -1.38 25.22 -1.68
N LEU A 391 -0.34 24.92 -2.45
CA LEU A 391 -0.12 25.49 -3.78
C LEU A 391 -0.13 24.40 -4.84
N SER A 392 -0.87 24.61 -5.93
CA SER A 392 -0.94 23.71 -7.08
C SER A 392 -1.10 24.49 -8.38
N THR A 393 -0.98 23.83 -9.53
CA THR A 393 -1.23 24.43 -10.85
C THR A 393 -2.43 23.81 -11.55
N PHE A 394 -2.99 24.49 -12.56
CA PHE A 394 -4.07 23.93 -13.41
C PHE A 394 -3.59 22.80 -14.32
N ALA A 395 -2.30 22.78 -14.66
CA ALA A 395 -1.69 21.73 -15.45
C ALA A 395 -0.48 21.17 -14.71
N ASN A 396 -0.38 19.84 -14.70
CA ASN A 396 0.67 19.12 -14.00
C ASN A 396 2.05 19.50 -14.56
N ASN A 397 3.08 19.52 -13.70
CA ASN A 397 4.49 19.77 -14.03
C ASN A 397 4.85 21.21 -14.48
N ILE A 398 4.02 22.21 -14.16
CA ILE A 398 4.40 23.61 -14.38
C ILE A 398 5.10 24.15 -13.13
N PRO A 399 6.37 24.61 -13.23
CA PRO A 399 7.05 25.19 -12.08
C PRO A 399 6.34 26.46 -11.58
N ILE A 400 6.12 26.52 -10.26
CA ILE A 400 5.58 27.70 -9.58
C ILE A 400 6.76 28.57 -9.15
N TYR A 401 6.78 29.83 -9.62
CA TYR A 401 7.76 30.82 -9.18
C TYR A 401 7.08 31.80 -8.21
N LEU A 402 7.64 31.91 -7.00
CA LEU A 402 7.16 32.80 -5.94
C LEU A 402 8.21 33.89 -5.69
N ASN A 403 7.79 35.15 -5.61
CA ASN A 403 8.68 36.29 -5.38
C ASN A 403 8.31 36.97 -4.04
N GLY A 404 9.14 36.77 -3.02
CA GLY A 404 8.90 37.28 -1.66
C GLY A 404 9.55 36.41 -0.57
N GLY A 405 9.56 36.91 0.67
CA GLY A 405 9.98 36.13 1.82
C GLY A 405 8.93 35.10 2.21
N PHE A 406 9.36 33.88 2.56
CA PHE A 406 8.46 32.84 3.06
C PHE A 406 8.75 32.58 4.54
N THR A 407 7.77 32.79 5.40
CA THR A 407 7.86 32.47 6.84
C THR A 407 6.86 31.38 7.19
N LEU A 408 7.36 30.26 7.71
CA LEU A 408 6.57 29.06 7.96
C LEU A 408 6.69 28.62 9.43
N GLY A 409 5.62 28.84 10.19
CA GLY A 409 5.36 28.21 11.48
C GLY A 409 4.27 27.12 11.44
N GLY A 410 3.45 27.08 10.39
CA GLY A 410 2.42 26.04 10.14
C GLY A 410 2.81 25.06 9.03
N THR A 411 1.84 24.57 8.25
CA THR A 411 2.07 23.60 7.16
C THR A 411 2.01 24.24 5.78
N TRP A 412 2.98 23.93 4.94
CA TRP A 412 2.97 24.28 3.52
C TRP A 412 2.97 23.00 2.68
N ARG A 413 1.90 22.76 1.91
CA ARG A 413 1.78 21.62 0.99
C ARG A 413 2.07 22.06 -0.44
N ILE A 414 2.96 21.33 -1.13
CA ILE A 414 3.27 21.54 -2.54
C ILE A 414 3.07 20.23 -3.31
N SER A 415 2.49 20.31 -4.51
CA SER A 415 2.27 19.16 -5.39
C SER A 415 3.11 19.21 -6.67
N GLU A 416 3.88 20.30 -6.87
CA GLU A 416 4.59 20.63 -8.10
C GLU A 416 5.96 21.24 -7.79
N LYS A 417 6.82 21.33 -8.81
CA LYS A 417 8.11 22.02 -8.70
C LYS A 417 7.88 23.48 -8.30
N THR A 418 8.45 23.88 -7.18
CA THR A 418 8.32 25.25 -6.67
C THR A 418 9.70 25.90 -6.57
N ALA A 419 9.86 27.06 -7.18
CA ALA A 419 11.03 27.91 -7.07
C ALA A 419 10.69 29.16 -6.25
N LEU A 420 11.44 29.39 -5.18
CA LEU A 420 11.31 30.56 -4.32
C LEU A 420 12.41 31.57 -4.66
N GLU A 421 12.00 32.72 -5.18
CA GLU A 421 12.81 33.94 -5.30
C GLU A 421 12.68 34.74 -3.99
N GLY A 422 13.49 34.33 -3.00
CA GLY A 422 13.36 34.82 -1.63
C GLY A 422 13.99 33.87 -0.63
N GLY A 423 14.06 34.31 0.63
CA GLY A 423 14.51 33.48 1.74
C GLY A 423 13.36 32.69 2.34
N LEU A 424 13.61 31.43 2.71
CA LEU A 424 12.68 30.60 3.47
C LEU A 424 13.08 30.61 4.95
N THR A 425 12.18 31.06 5.83
CA THR A 425 12.37 31.09 7.28
C THR A 425 11.39 30.12 7.95
N LEU A 426 11.93 29.11 8.63
CA LEU A 426 11.14 28.16 9.43
C LEU A 426 11.10 28.64 10.88
N SER A 427 9.92 29.05 11.36
CA SER A 427 9.73 29.63 12.69
C SER A 427 8.98 28.67 13.63
N GLY A 428 9.71 28.04 14.56
CA GLY A 428 9.12 27.22 15.62
C GLY A 428 9.02 25.72 15.32
N SER A 429 8.50 24.94 16.27
CA SER A 429 8.47 23.46 16.23
C SER A 429 7.44 22.86 15.26
N LEU A 430 6.62 23.68 14.59
CA LEU A 430 5.50 23.24 13.74
C LEU A 430 5.68 23.55 12.25
N GLY A 431 6.70 24.32 11.86
CA GLY A 431 6.98 24.66 10.46
C GLY A 431 7.21 23.40 9.64
N THR A 432 6.23 23.00 8.84
CA THR A 432 6.20 21.71 8.12
C THR A 432 6.05 21.94 6.63
N ILE A 433 7.00 21.46 5.84
CA ILE A 433 6.88 21.39 4.38
C ILE A 433 6.39 19.99 4.04
N SER A 434 5.31 19.89 3.27
CA SER A 434 4.73 18.63 2.81
C SER A 434 4.77 18.58 1.29
N ILE A 435 5.39 17.56 0.71
CA ILE A 435 5.56 17.45 -0.74
C ILE A 435 4.82 16.22 -1.24
N ALA A 436 3.80 16.44 -2.08
CA ALA A 436 3.17 15.41 -2.87
C ALA A 436 3.87 15.31 -4.24
N ASN A 437 4.00 14.09 -4.76
CA ASN A 437 4.64 13.80 -6.05
C ASN A 437 6.09 14.33 -6.14
N ALA A 438 6.88 14.12 -5.09
CA ALA A 438 8.26 14.60 -5.00
C ALA A 438 9.14 14.05 -6.13
N GLY A 439 9.92 14.93 -6.76
CA GLY A 439 10.87 14.64 -7.82
C GLY A 439 12.16 15.44 -7.66
N THR A 440 12.97 15.50 -8.73
CA THR A 440 14.19 16.31 -8.72
C THR A 440 13.87 17.81 -8.72
N ASP A 441 14.46 18.53 -7.78
CA ASP A 441 14.29 19.96 -7.54
C ASP A 441 12.83 20.36 -7.30
N SER A 442 12.07 19.55 -6.56
CA SER A 442 10.69 19.88 -6.16
C SER A 442 10.59 21.20 -5.39
N LEU A 443 11.63 21.57 -4.63
CA LEU A 443 11.80 22.90 -4.05
C LEU A 443 13.15 23.49 -4.43
N VAL A 444 13.17 24.68 -5.02
CA VAL A 444 14.39 25.42 -5.35
C VAL A 444 14.43 26.71 -4.55
N LEU A 445 15.45 26.90 -3.73
CA LEU A 445 15.67 28.11 -2.94
C LEU A 445 16.75 28.95 -3.61
N THR A 446 16.47 30.21 -3.92
CA THR A 446 17.47 31.10 -4.52
C THR A 446 18.24 31.93 -3.51
N ASN A 447 17.64 32.25 -2.35
CA ASN A 447 18.24 33.12 -1.33
C ASN A 447 18.39 32.43 0.03
N GLY A 448 18.50 31.10 0.04
CA GLY A 448 18.80 30.31 1.23
C GLY A 448 17.62 30.05 2.17
N MET A 449 17.93 29.31 3.24
CA MET A 449 16.96 28.92 4.28
C MET A 449 17.51 29.22 5.67
N THR A 450 16.64 29.62 6.59
CA THR A 450 16.97 29.79 8.01
C THR A 450 15.98 29.08 8.92
N GLY A 451 16.44 28.68 10.11
CA GLY A 451 15.62 27.96 11.10
C GLY A 451 15.67 26.44 10.99
N LYS A 452 14.80 25.77 11.75
CA LYS A 452 14.62 24.31 11.74
C LYS A 452 13.13 24.01 11.64
N GLY A 453 12.77 22.99 10.86
CA GLY A 453 11.37 22.55 10.71
C GLY A 453 11.24 21.07 10.44
N ARG A 454 10.08 20.66 9.94
CA ARG A 454 9.74 19.29 9.58
C ARG A 454 9.53 19.17 8.06
N LEU A 455 9.96 18.06 7.47
CA LEU A 455 9.71 17.74 6.07
C LEU A 455 8.93 16.43 5.98
N ASP A 456 7.77 16.48 5.33
CA ASP A 456 6.90 15.35 5.04
C ASP A 456 6.88 15.10 3.53
N ILE A 457 7.10 13.85 3.11
CA ILE A 457 7.00 13.42 1.71
C ILE A 457 5.77 12.53 1.61
N GLU A 458 4.72 13.02 0.95
CA GLU A 458 3.44 12.33 0.82
C GLU A 458 3.48 11.26 -0.27
N SER A 459 4.18 11.54 -1.38
CA SER A 459 4.39 10.61 -2.49
C SER A 459 5.58 11.05 -3.36
N ILE A 460 6.08 10.15 -4.22
CA ILE A 460 7.20 10.40 -5.13
C ILE A 460 6.74 10.20 -6.57
N ASP A 461 7.23 11.05 -7.49
CA ASP A 461 7.00 10.89 -8.92
C ASP A 461 7.55 9.55 -9.42
N TYR A 462 6.66 8.73 -9.98
CA TYR A 462 6.93 7.41 -10.51
C TYR A 462 8.09 7.39 -11.52
N SER A 463 8.31 8.47 -12.27
CA SER A 463 9.41 8.58 -13.25
C SER A 463 10.80 8.57 -12.60
N ASN A 464 10.88 8.85 -11.30
CA ASN A 464 12.11 8.90 -10.53
C ASN A 464 12.39 7.59 -9.76
N ILE A 465 11.49 6.61 -9.82
CA ILE A 465 11.67 5.31 -9.20
C ILE A 465 12.82 4.56 -9.89
N GLY A 466 13.84 4.15 -9.13
CA GLY A 466 15.00 3.43 -9.63
C GLY A 466 16.24 4.29 -9.90
N LYS A 467 16.14 5.62 -9.72
CA LYS A 467 17.32 6.50 -9.71
C LYS A 467 18.13 6.29 -8.42
N THR A 468 19.45 6.41 -8.52
CA THR A 468 20.38 6.28 -7.39
C THR A 468 20.30 7.44 -6.41
N GLU A 469 19.81 8.60 -6.87
CA GLU A 469 19.75 9.85 -6.11
C GLU A 469 18.58 10.73 -6.58
N ILE A 470 17.86 11.34 -5.63
CA ILE A 470 16.82 12.36 -5.91
C ILE A 470 17.12 13.59 -5.05
N ARG A 471 17.51 14.71 -5.68
CA ARG A 471 17.61 15.99 -4.97
C ARG A 471 16.22 16.59 -4.84
N ILE A 472 15.62 16.60 -3.65
CA ILE A 472 14.26 17.15 -3.45
C ILE A 472 14.32 18.68 -3.23
N ILE A 473 15.30 19.15 -2.46
CA ILE A 473 15.54 20.58 -2.19
C ILE A 473 16.85 20.99 -2.84
N HIS A 474 16.82 22.05 -3.64
CA HIS A 474 17.99 22.64 -4.25
C HIS A 474 18.20 24.06 -3.72
N ASP A 475 19.12 24.21 -2.78
CA ASP A 475 19.55 25.52 -2.30
C ASP A 475 20.70 26.06 -3.15
N LYS A 476 20.45 27.13 -3.93
CA LYS A 476 21.46 27.74 -4.80
C LYS A 476 22.53 28.51 -4.03
N THR A 477 22.27 28.91 -2.79
CA THR A 477 23.26 29.65 -1.99
C THR A 477 24.21 28.71 -1.23
N GLY A 478 23.90 27.41 -1.16
CA GLY A 478 24.67 26.43 -0.40
C GLY A 478 24.64 26.66 1.12
N THR A 479 23.61 27.34 1.62
CA THR A 479 23.49 27.75 3.03
C THR A 479 22.60 26.82 3.87
N LEU A 480 22.11 25.72 3.29
CA LEU A 480 21.23 24.78 3.96
C LEU A 480 21.92 24.15 5.20
N PRO A 481 21.40 24.36 6.42
CA PRO A 481 21.99 23.75 7.60
C PRO A 481 21.89 22.21 7.56
N PRO A 482 22.92 21.46 8.01
CA PRO A 482 22.91 19.98 8.01
C PRO A 482 21.79 19.30 8.81
N ASP A 483 21.06 20.05 9.65
CA ASP A 483 19.94 19.58 10.48
C ASP A 483 18.69 20.46 10.30
N ALA A 484 18.55 21.10 9.15
CA ALA A 484 17.49 22.07 8.95
C ALA A 484 16.08 21.46 8.96
N PHE A 485 15.97 20.16 8.67
CA PHE A 485 14.72 19.41 8.75
C PHE A 485 14.85 18.19 9.66
N VAL A 486 13.87 18.04 10.55
CA VAL A 486 13.55 16.76 11.19
C VAL A 486 12.57 16.04 10.28
N LEU A 487 12.95 14.86 9.81
CA LEU A 487 12.07 14.03 9.00
C LEU A 487 11.05 13.37 9.91
N ALA A 488 9.78 13.46 9.54
CA ALA A 488 8.78 12.62 10.18
C ALA A 488 8.99 11.16 9.78
N GLN A 489 8.78 10.25 10.73
CA GLN A 489 8.57 8.83 10.41
C GLN A 489 7.49 8.74 9.32
N PRO A 490 7.66 7.89 8.29
CA PRO A 490 6.79 7.89 7.13
C PRO A 490 5.34 7.64 7.56
N ILE A 491 4.47 8.62 7.28
CA ILE A 491 3.03 8.45 7.43
C ILE A 491 2.60 7.55 6.28
N ASP A 492 2.30 6.32 6.65
CA ASP A 492 2.00 5.18 5.80
C ASP A 492 0.75 5.41 4.92
N TYR A 493 0.91 5.21 3.60
CA TYR A 493 -0.15 4.79 2.67
C TYR A 493 0.38 3.68 1.73
N GLY A 494 1.13 2.70 2.25
CA GLY A 494 1.42 1.44 1.53
C GLY A 494 2.81 1.28 0.90
N LEU A 495 3.79 2.09 1.28
CA LEU A 495 5.19 1.97 0.84
C LEU A 495 6.11 2.09 2.06
N VAL A 496 6.53 0.95 2.60
CA VAL A 496 7.34 0.90 3.83
C VAL A 496 8.84 0.87 3.50
N ALA A 497 9.56 1.83 4.08
CA ALA A 497 11.01 1.99 4.22
C ALA A 497 11.75 2.78 3.12
N TYR A 498 11.81 4.10 3.31
CA TYR A 498 12.78 5.02 2.72
C TYR A 498 13.89 5.29 3.74
N ASP A 499 15.16 5.37 3.32
CA ASP A 499 16.26 5.83 4.18
C ASP A 499 16.69 7.22 3.71
N ILE A 500 16.30 8.24 4.49
CA ILE A 500 16.43 9.64 4.11
C ILE A 500 17.58 10.25 4.93
N ALA A 501 18.70 10.56 4.27
CA ALA A 501 19.85 11.21 4.90
C ALA A 501 19.88 12.71 4.60
N ASN A 502 20.18 13.54 5.62
CA ASN A 502 20.36 14.98 5.46
C ASN A 502 21.82 15.26 5.03
N ARG A 503 22.02 15.63 3.76
CA ARG A 503 23.34 16.04 3.26
C ARG A 503 23.47 17.57 3.26
N PRO A 504 24.68 18.11 3.50
CA PRO A 504 24.93 19.56 3.47
C PRO A 504 24.60 20.26 2.13
N ASP A 505 24.41 19.50 1.05
CA ASP A 505 24.09 19.96 -0.31
C ASP A 505 22.59 19.85 -0.67
N GLY A 506 21.71 19.47 0.28
CA GLY A 506 20.26 19.39 0.07
C GLY A 506 19.77 18.10 -0.63
N VAL A 507 20.64 17.10 -0.78
CA VAL A 507 20.29 15.80 -1.37
C VAL A 507 19.58 14.90 -0.35
N PHE A 508 18.40 14.39 -0.70
CA PHE A 508 17.62 13.42 0.08
C PHE A 508 17.54 12.07 -0.65
N LEU A 509 18.27 11.06 -0.15
CA LEU A 509 18.32 9.74 -0.79
C LEU A 509 16.99 8.99 -0.63
N VAL A 510 16.51 8.35 -1.71
CA VAL A 510 15.28 7.56 -1.70
C VAL A 510 15.48 6.31 -2.59
N ASN A 511 15.47 5.10 -1.99
CA ASN A 511 15.78 3.83 -2.66
C ASN A 511 14.59 2.84 -2.52
N VAL A 512 13.68 2.74 -3.51
CA VAL A 512 12.27 2.33 -3.24
C VAL A 512 11.78 0.98 -3.81
N ALA A 513 12.07 0.59 -5.05
CA ALA A 513 11.32 -0.52 -5.66
C ALA A 513 11.83 -1.93 -5.28
N ARG A 514 13.13 -2.07 -4.97
CA ARG A 514 13.76 -3.39 -4.93
C ARG A 514 13.64 -4.12 -3.59
N LYS A 515 13.47 -3.40 -2.47
CA LYS A 515 13.35 -4.02 -1.13
C LYS A 515 11.99 -4.67 -0.91
N ALA A 516 10.90 -4.08 -1.40
CA ALA A 516 9.56 -4.66 -1.28
C ALA A 516 9.42 -5.97 -2.07
N VAL A 517 9.93 -6.01 -3.30
CA VAL A 517 9.99 -7.24 -4.12
C VAL A 517 10.86 -8.30 -3.43
N ALA A 518 12.00 -7.88 -2.86
CA ALA A 518 12.85 -8.77 -2.07
C ALA A 518 12.15 -9.31 -0.81
N GLN A 519 11.36 -8.47 -0.12
CA GLN A 519 10.60 -8.88 1.06
C GLN A 519 9.49 -9.86 0.68
N LEU A 520 8.76 -9.62 -0.41
CA LEU A 520 7.74 -10.56 -0.90
C LEU A 520 8.34 -11.92 -1.25
N LEU A 521 9.47 -11.94 -1.96
CA LEU A 521 10.18 -13.18 -2.26
C LEU A 521 10.63 -13.88 -0.96
N LYS A 522 11.21 -13.14 -0.01
CA LYS A 522 11.60 -13.67 1.30
C LYS A 522 10.42 -14.31 2.04
N ASP A 523 9.29 -13.63 2.10
CA ASP A 523 8.08 -14.13 2.77
C ASP A 523 7.56 -15.41 2.10
N GLN A 524 7.58 -15.49 0.77
CA GLN A 524 7.18 -16.70 0.03
C GLN A 524 8.12 -17.88 0.27
N LEU A 525 9.44 -17.62 0.32
CA LEU A 525 10.46 -18.62 0.59
C LEU A 525 10.34 -19.18 2.02
N GLU A 526 10.05 -18.31 2.99
CA GLU A 526 9.98 -18.63 4.43
C GLU A 526 8.62 -19.19 4.85
N ALA A 527 7.57 -18.99 4.05
CA ALA A 527 6.23 -19.51 4.35
C ALA A 527 6.21 -21.04 4.46
N PRO A 528 5.45 -21.63 5.42
CA PRO A 528 5.31 -23.08 5.52
C PRO A 528 4.47 -23.67 4.37
N GLY A 529 4.68 -24.94 4.05
CA GLY A 529 3.89 -25.69 3.05
C GLY A 529 4.51 -25.74 1.66
N VAL A 530 3.89 -26.50 0.76
CA VAL A 530 4.40 -26.72 -0.61
C VAL A 530 4.03 -25.55 -1.50
N ALA A 531 4.99 -25.00 -2.24
CA ALA A 531 4.74 -23.89 -3.17
C ALA A 531 5.72 -23.87 -4.34
N THR A 532 5.23 -23.47 -5.51
CA THR A 532 6.07 -23.06 -6.64
C THR A 532 6.19 -21.54 -6.67
N ILE A 533 7.42 -21.05 -6.58
CA ILE A 533 7.76 -19.62 -6.56
C ILE A 533 8.46 -19.29 -7.88
N THR A 534 7.91 -18.34 -8.63
CA THR A 534 8.54 -17.86 -9.86
C THR A 534 9.27 -16.55 -9.57
N VAL A 535 10.58 -16.53 -9.80
CA VAL A 535 11.42 -15.32 -9.69
C VAL A 535 11.48 -14.66 -11.05
N ASP A 536 10.96 -13.44 -11.15
CA ASP A 536 11.04 -12.62 -12.36
C ASP A 536 12.11 -11.54 -12.20
N ASP A 537 12.91 -11.34 -13.25
CA ASP A 537 14.10 -10.48 -13.22
C ASP A 537 15.05 -10.73 -12.02
N ASN A 538 15.92 -9.77 -11.72
CA ASN A 538 16.88 -9.83 -10.62
C ASN A 538 16.29 -9.25 -9.33
N VAL A 539 16.16 -10.08 -8.30
CA VAL A 539 15.62 -9.71 -6.98
C VAL A 539 16.74 -9.64 -5.93
N PRO A 540 17.01 -8.46 -5.33
CA PRO A 540 18.10 -8.31 -4.37
C PRO A 540 17.69 -8.62 -2.94
N LEU A 541 17.74 -9.90 -2.57
CA LEU A 541 17.56 -10.36 -1.19
C LEU A 541 18.58 -9.76 -0.21
N SER A 542 19.73 -9.27 -0.69
CA SER A 542 20.68 -8.50 0.14
C SER A 542 20.03 -7.29 0.84
N LEU A 543 18.97 -6.70 0.27
CA LEU A 543 18.23 -5.58 0.87
C LEU A 543 17.35 -5.98 2.06
N VAL A 544 17.08 -7.27 2.25
CA VAL A 544 16.26 -7.84 3.34
C VAL A 544 17.04 -8.84 4.20
N GLY A 545 18.38 -8.84 4.09
CA GLY A 545 19.28 -9.70 4.87
C GLY A 545 19.32 -11.15 4.40
N GLY A 546 18.89 -11.46 3.18
CA GLY A 546 18.76 -12.82 2.66
C GLY A 546 17.43 -13.48 3.00
N ALA A 547 17.26 -14.74 2.60
CA ALA A 547 16.06 -15.53 2.89
C ALA A 547 16.38 -16.97 3.31
N THR A 548 15.49 -17.55 4.12
CA THR A 548 15.55 -18.96 4.53
C THR A 548 14.48 -19.77 3.80
N VAL A 549 14.86 -20.84 3.11
CA VAL A 549 13.92 -21.65 2.30
C VAL A 549 13.26 -22.70 3.18
N ALA A 550 11.95 -22.61 3.37
CA ALA A 550 11.18 -23.66 4.04
C ALA A 550 11.06 -24.93 3.18
N SER A 551 10.65 -26.05 3.78
CA SER A 551 10.44 -27.32 3.04
C SER A 551 9.39 -27.21 1.94
N GLY A 552 9.49 -28.06 0.91
CA GLY A 552 8.50 -28.20 -0.17
C GLY A 552 8.49 -27.08 -1.20
N LYS A 553 9.60 -26.35 -1.38
CA LYS A 553 9.67 -25.19 -2.28
C LYS A 553 10.23 -25.57 -3.65
N THR A 554 9.53 -25.17 -4.71
CA THR A 554 10.03 -25.21 -6.08
C THR A 554 10.26 -23.79 -6.56
N ILE A 555 11.51 -23.34 -6.60
CA ILE A 555 11.91 -21.98 -6.97
C ILE A 555 12.36 -22.02 -8.43
N VAL A 556 11.69 -21.27 -9.31
CA VAL A 556 11.96 -21.30 -10.75
C VAL A 556 12.18 -19.90 -11.30
N GLY A 557 13.13 -19.72 -12.21
CA GLY A 557 13.26 -18.47 -12.96
C GLY A 557 12.15 -18.30 -13.99
N ALA A 558 11.65 -17.08 -14.18
CA ALA A 558 10.74 -16.76 -15.27
C ALA A 558 11.44 -16.76 -16.64
N SER A 559 12.70 -16.33 -16.70
CA SER A 559 13.49 -16.17 -17.93
C SER A 559 14.99 -16.39 -17.69
N HIS A 560 15.79 -16.26 -18.76
CA HIS A 560 17.26 -16.31 -18.67
C HIS A 560 17.87 -15.16 -17.83
N ASN A 561 17.10 -14.10 -17.55
CA ASN A 561 17.52 -12.97 -16.72
C ASN A 561 17.11 -13.10 -15.26
N SER A 562 16.33 -14.12 -14.90
CA SER A 562 15.85 -14.29 -13.52
C SER A 562 17.00 -14.57 -12.56
N GLY A 563 17.10 -13.79 -11.48
CA GLY A 563 18.22 -13.88 -10.56
C GLY A 563 17.91 -13.45 -9.14
N ILE A 564 18.76 -13.90 -8.22
CA ILE A 564 18.76 -13.59 -6.81
C ILE A 564 20.11 -12.96 -6.46
N ILE A 565 20.07 -11.73 -5.94
CA ILE A 565 21.26 -11.02 -5.48
C ILE A 565 21.29 -11.05 -3.95
N GLY A 566 22.31 -11.68 -3.36
CA GLY A 566 22.42 -11.89 -1.91
C GLY A 566 22.21 -13.34 -1.49
N SER A 567 22.17 -13.56 -0.17
CA SER A 567 22.25 -14.92 0.40
C SER A 567 20.91 -15.64 0.49
N LEU A 568 20.96 -16.95 0.23
CA LEU A 568 19.85 -17.89 0.40
C LEU A 568 20.32 -19.03 1.31
N THR A 569 19.53 -19.35 2.35
CA THR A 569 19.84 -20.44 3.29
C THR A 569 18.77 -21.51 3.23
N ILE A 570 19.17 -22.76 3.02
CA ILE A 570 18.32 -23.93 3.20
C ILE A 570 18.68 -24.53 4.57
N PRO A 571 17.79 -24.41 5.58
CA PRO A 571 18.12 -24.71 6.97
C PRO A 571 18.02 -26.21 7.27
N GLU A 572 18.44 -26.59 8.49
CA GLU A 572 18.39 -27.96 8.98
C GLU A 572 16.95 -28.50 8.95
N ASN A 573 16.80 -29.78 8.58
CA ASN A 573 15.52 -30.47 8.42
C ASN A 573 14.65 -30.00 7.23
N ALA A 574 15.09 -29.01 6.46
CA ALA A 574 14.40 -28.65 5.23
C ALA A 574 14.50 -29.79 4.20
N ASN A 575 13.39 -30.09 3.51
CA ASN A 575 13.35 -31.13 2.50
C ASN A 575 12.39 -30.86 1.33
N GLY A 576 12.61 -31.56 0.22
CA GLY A 576 11.77 -31.48 -0.98
C GLY A 576 11.88 -30.12 -1.67
N ILE A 577 13.12 -29.64 -1.87
CA ILE A 577 13.37 -28.33 -2.47
C ILE A 577 13.94 -28.50 -3.88
N VAL A 578 13.42 -27.73 -4.82
CA VAL A 578 13.90 -27.68 -6.21
C VAL A 578 14.21 -26.23 -6.56
N ILE A 579 15.40 -25.95 -7.10
CA ILE A 579 15.78 -24.64 -7.65
C ILE A 579 16.16 -24.82 -9.12
N LEU A 580 15.46 -24.13 -10.02
CA LEU A 580 15.61 -24.29 -11.46
C LEU A 580 15.78 -22.92 -12.14
N GLY A 581 16.85 -22.74 -12.93
CA GLY A 581 16.93 -21.60 -13.83
C GLY A 581 17.10 -20.26 -13.14
N ILE A 582 17.94 -20.16 -12.10
CA ILE A 582 18.19 -18.92 -11.35
C ILE A 582 19.65 -18.48 -11.49
N ASN A 583 19.88 -17.18 -11.69
CA ASN A 583 21.20 -16.56 -11.61
C ASN A 583 21.46 -16.03 -10.19
N PHE A 584 22.42 -16.61 -9.48
CA PHE A 584 22.87 -16.16 -8.16
C PHE A 584 24.09 -15.25 -8.29
N THR A 585 24.02 -14.07 -7.66
CA THR A 585 25.13 -13.09 -7.61
C THR A 585 25.28 -12.46 -6.23
N ASP A 586 26.50 -12.00 -5.89
CA ASP A 586 26.81 -11.20 -4.69
C ASP A 586 26.23 -11.75 -3.37
N GLY A 587 26.47 -13.03 -3.07
CA GLY A 587 25.89 -13.68 -1.89
C GLY A 587 26.46 -15.07 -1.61
N THR A 588 25.70 -15.89 -0.89
CA THR A 588 26.05 -17.28 -0.58
C THR A 588 24.79 -18.15 -0.65
N LEU A 589 24.91 -19.35 -1.23
CA LEU A 589 23.90 -20.39 -1.08
C LEU A 589 24.36 -21.38 0.00
N ALA A 590 23.74 -21.31 1.18
CA ALA A 590 24.05 -22.21 2.29
C ALA A 590 23.01 -23.34 2.37
N ILE A 591 23.45 -24.58 2.52
CA ILE A 591 22.61 -25.77 2.67
C ILE A 591 23.10 -26.51 3.91
N ASN A 592 22.38 -26.34 5.02
CA ASN A 592 22.83 -26.78 6.33
C ASN A 592 21.90 -27.89 6.82
N GLY A 593 22.34 -29.14 6.85
CA GLY A 593 21.53 -30.26 7.37
C GLY A 593 20.20 -30.54 6.64
N ALA A 594 20.04 -30.02 5.42
CA ALA A 594 18.87 -30.26 4.58
C ALA A 594 18.99 -31.59 3.81
N VAL A 595 17.86 -32.16 3.43
CA VAL A 595 17.82 -33.40 2.63
C VAL A 595 16.87 -33.25 1.44
N ASP A 596 17.07 -34.02 0.37
CA ASP A 596 16.20 -33.98 -0.82
C ASP A 596 16.14 -32.58 -1.47
N VAL A 597 17.30 -32.09 -1.93
CA VAL A 597 17.44 -30.80 -2.62
C VAL A 597 17.99 -31.00 -4.02
N GLU A 598 17.30 -30.46 -5.02
CA GLU A 598 17.74 -30.45 -6.42
C GLU A 598 17.96 -29.01 -6.89
N ILE A 599 19.16 -28.74 -7.41
CA ILE A 599 19.54 -27.44 -7.96
C ILE A 599 20.01 -27.66 -9.38
N THR A 600 19.29 -27.10 -10.33
CA THR A 600 19.52 -27.39 -11.75
C THR A 600 19.39 -26.16 -12.63
N HIS A 601 20.18 -26.10 -13.71
CA HIS A 601 20.24 -24.96 -14.63
C HIS A 601 20.42 -23.60 -13.97
N CYS A 602 21.12 -23.53 -12.84
CA CYS A 602 21.41 -22.27 -12.16
C CYS A 602 22.80 -21.75 -12.54
N THR A 603 22.96 -20.43 -12.56
CA THR A 603 24.27 -19.78 -12.75
C THR A 603 24.71 -19.18 -11.41
N PHE A 604 25.92 -19.47 -10.97
CA PHE A 604 26.53 -18.91 -9.77
C PHE A 604 27.70 -18.03 -10.21
N THR A 605 27.57 -16.72 -10.02
CA THR A 605 28.63 -15.74 -10.27
C THR A 605 29.04 -15.13 -8.95
N ASP A 606 30.30 -15.32 -8.54
CA ASP A 606 30.82 -14.81 -7.25
C ASP A 606 29.93 -15.18 -6.05
N THR A 607 29.27 -16.34 -6.13
CA THR A 607 28.34 -16.82 -5.10
C THR A 607 28.76 -18.21 -4.64
N PRO A 608 29.51 -18.31 -3.53
CA PRO A 608 29.93 -19.59 -2.98
C PRO A 608 28.73 -20.44 -2.56
N VAL A 609 28.81 -21.74 -2.81
CA VAL A 609 27.89 -22.74 -2.26
C VAL A 609 28.54 -23.40 -1.05
N ILE A 610 27.83 -23.45 0.07
CA ILE A 610 28.30 -24.05 1.32
C ILE A 610 27.33 -25.14 1.73
N ILE A 611 27.80 -26.38 1.84
CA ILE A 611 27.00 -27.54 2.25
C ILE A 611 27.56 -28.07 3.58
N THR A 612 26.78 -28.01 4.65
CA THR A 612 27.23 -28.32 6.03
C THR A 612 26.24 -29.19 6.81
N ASP A 613 26.59 -29.50 8.06
CA ASP A 613 25.69 -29.93 9.13
C ASP A 613 24.85 -31.17 8.82
N GLY A 614 25.43 -32.15 8.12
CA GLY A 614 24.79 -33.43 7.83
C GLY A 614 23.86 -33.41 6.62
N ALA A 615 23.89 -32.35 5.79
CA ALA A 615 23.10 -32.31 4.56
C ALA A 615 23.35 -33.53 3.67
N ASP A 616 22.32 -34.12 3.07
CA ASP A 616 22.42 -35.38 2.34
C ASP A 616 21.39 -35.46 1.20
N ASN A 617 21.61 -36.31 0.20
CA ASN A 617 20.75 -36.39 -0.98
C ASN A 617 20.53 -35.03 -1.68
N ILE A 618 21.65 -34.36 -2.00
CA ILE A 618 21.68 -33.06 -2.66
C ILE A 618 22.22 -33.25 -4.08
N THR A 619 21.53 -32.73 -5.08
CA THR A 619 21.94 -32.82 -6.49
C THR A 619 22.17 -31.43 -7.09
N PHE A 620 23.34 -31.23 -7.70
CA PHE A 620 23.61 -30.12 -8.61
C PHE A 620 23.79 -30.68 -10.02
N SER A 621 22.86 -30.34 -10.92
CA SER A 621 22.90 -30.78 -12.31
C SER A 621 22.83 -29.61 -13.29
N TRP A 622 23.60 -29.62 -14.38
CA TRP A 622 23.52 -28.58 -15.42
C TRP A 622 23.68 -27.14 -14.90
N ASN A 623 24.43 -26.91 -13.83
CA ASN A 623 24.69 -25.56 -13.32
C ASN A 623 25.96 -24.98 -13.93
N LYS A 624 26.08 -23.65 -13.93
CA LYS A 624 27.30 -22.93 -14.30
C LYS A 624 27.86 -22.19 -13.09
N PHE A 625 29.12 -22.42 -12.75
CA PHE A 625 29.87 -21.72 -11.71
C PHE A 625 30.95 -20.85 -12.36
N THR A 626 31.02 -19.58 -11.98
CA THR A 626 31.97 -18.60 -12.54
C THR A 626 32.27 -17.52 -11.51
N ALA A 627 33.34 -16.74 -11.72
CA ALA A 627 33.65 -15.59 -10.88
C ALA A 627 34.26 -14.46 -11.72
N MET A 628 34.27 -13.24 -11.18
CA MET A 628 35.07 -12.16 -11.75
C MET A 628 36.56 -12.38 -11.52
N THR A 629 37.40 -11.75 -12.36
CA THR A 629 38.85 -11.98 -12.39
C THR A 629 39.49 -11.69 -11.02
N GLY A 630 39.97 -12.73 -10.34
CA GLY A 630 40.82 -12.61 -9.14
C GLY A 630 40.22 -13.02 -7.78
N GLY A 631 39.02 -13.62 -7.68
CA GLY A 631 38.37 -13.74 -6.35
C GLY A 631 37.51 -14.95 -5.97
N GLY A 632 37.22 -15.95 -6.82
CA GLY A 632 36.12 -16.90 -6.51
C GLY A 632 36.50 -18.24 -5.85
N SER A 633 35.95 -18.55 -4.67
CA SER A 633 35.71 -19.92 -4.17
C SER A 633 34.34 -20.38 -4.65
N ALA A 634 34.21 -21.59 -5.22
CA ALA A 634 32.95 -22.02 -5.83
C ALA A 634 32.02 -22.80 -4.88
N MET A 635 32.50 -23.90 -4.31
CA MET A 635 31.70 -24.83 -3.51
C MET A 635 32.52 -25.54 -2.44
N THR A 636 32.05 -25.45 -1.19
CA THR A 636 32.60 -26.20 -0.06
C THR A 636 31.58 -27.19 0.49
N ILE A 637 32.02 -28.40 0.80
CA ILE A 637 31.19 -29.48 1.33
C ILE A 637 31.85 -29.99 2.61
N SER A 638 31.20 -29.82 3.75
CA SER A 638 31.78 -30.20 5.04
C SER A 638 30.79 -30.96 5.91
N ASN A 639 31.21 -32.07 6.51
CA ASN A 639 30.34 -32.88 7.39
C ASN A 639 28.99 -33.25 6.73
N ALA A 640 28.99 -33.67 5.46
CA ALA A 640 27.77 -33.85 4.65
C ALA A 640 27.84 -35.09 3.76
N GLY A 641 26.69 -35.61 3.30
CA GLY A 641 26.62 -36.73 2.37
C GLY A 641 26.83 -38.11 3.00
N ALA A 642 26.66 -38.26 4.32
CA ALA A 642 26.98 -39.51 5.02
C ALA A 642 26.07 -40.69 4.62
N GLY A 643 24.88 -40.44 4.08
CA GLY A 643 23.95 -41.45 3.57
C GLY A 643 24.07 -41.63 2.06
N THR A 644 23.27 -40.88 1.31
CA THR A 644 23.14 -40.95 -0.16
C THR A 644 24.30 -40.27 -0.88
N GLY A 645 24.87 -39.21 -0.30
CA GLY A 645 25.95 -38.41 -0.86
C GLY A 645 25.47 -37.13 -1.55
N ILE A 646 26.43 -36.30 -1.93
CA ILE A 646 26.22 -35.10 -2.76
C ILE A 646 26.53 -35.44 -4.21
N LEU A 647 25.56 -35.27 -5.10
CA LEU A 647 25.68 -35.58 -6.52
C LEU A 647 25.93 -34.31 -7.34
N LEU A 648 27.01 -34.28 -8.12
CA LEU A 648 27.37 -33.16 -8.99
C LEU A 648 27.54 -33.67 -10.42
N HIS A 649 26.66 -33.34 -11.34
CA HIS A 649 26.83 -33.79 -12.73
C HIS A 649 26.48 -32.78 -13.80
N ASN A 650 27.13 -32.88 -14.95
CA ASN A 650 26.90 -31.99 -16.09
C ASN A 650 27.04 -30.49 -15.76
N ASN A 651 27.78 -30.13 -14.71
CA ASN A 651 28.01 -28.73 -14.35
C ASN A 651 29.22 -28.17 -15.11
N LEU A 652 29.16 -26.88 -15.43
CA LEU A 652 30.25 -26.10 -16.00
C LEU A 652 30.93 -25.28 -14.89
N TRP A 653 32.24 -25.44 -14.74
CA TRP A 653 33.09 -24.66 -13.85
C TRP A 653 34.00 -23.79 -14.71
N SER A 654 33.62 -22.53 -14.92
CA SER A 654 34.24 -21.63 -15.89
C SER A 654 35.26 -20.64 -15.28
N ASP A 655 35.80 -19.77 -16.13
CA ASP A 655 36.85 -18.82 -15.77
C ASP A 655 36.50 -17.90 -14.58
N GLY A 656 37.55 -17.44 -13.90
CA GLY A 656 37.52 -16.59 -12.70
C GLY A 656 37.54 -17.34 -11.38
N LEU A 657 37.20 -18.63 -11.36
CA LEU A 657 37.26 -19.47 -10.16
C LEU A 657 38.72 -19.79 -9.77
N LYS A 658 39.05 -19.64 -8.48
CA LYS A 658 40.40 -19.87 -7.94
C LYS A 658 40.54 -21.20 -7.20
N THR A 659 39.55 -21.58 -6.39
CA THR A 659 39.58 -22.77 -5.54
C THR A 659 38.18 -23.38 -5.36
N ASP A 660 38.13 -24.55 -4.71
CA ASP A 660 36.92 -25.17 -4.17
C ASP A 660 35.91 -25.58 -5.24
N MET A 661 36.28 -26.44 -6.18
CA MET A 661 35.40 -26.91 -7.26
C MET A 661 35.16 -28.44 -7.25
N PRO A 662 34.42 -29.00 -6.28
CA PRO A 662 34.25 -28.53 -4.92
C PRO A 662 35.48 -28.88 -4.06
N SER A 663 35.58 -28.27 -2.87
CA SER A 663 36.42 -28.76 -1.77
C SER A 663 35.56 -29.51 -0.76
N ALA A 664 36.00 -30.71 -0.34
CA ALA A 664 35.25 -31.56 0.58
C ALA A 664 36.04 -31.90 1.85
N THR A 665 35.39 -31.92 3.02
CA THR A 665 35.96 -32.37 4.32
C THR A 665 34.93 -33.18 5.09
N ASN A 666 35.27 -34.40 5.51
CA ASN A 666 34.34 -35.34 6.16
C ASN A 666 33.01 -35.45 5.41
N ALA A 667 33.10 -35.57 4.09
CA ALA A 667 31.94 -35.55 3.21
C ALA A 667 32.05 -36.54 2.06
N ARG A 668 30.91 -36.97 1.50
CA ARG A 668 30.86 -37.87 0.34
C ARG A 668 30.26 -37.16 -0.87
N ALA A 669 31.05 -37.06 -1.95
CA ALA A 669 30.63 -36.42 -3.18
C ALA A 669 30.85 -37.34 -4.39
N TYR A 670 29.82 -37.50 -5.22
CA TYR A 670 29.90 -38.21 -6.49
C TYR A 670 29.76 -37.20 -7.62
N MET A 671 30.76 -37.15 -8.50
CA MET A 671 30.80 -36.21 -9.59
C MET A 671 31.08 -36.86 -10.93
N PHE A 672 30.20 -36.63 -11.92
CA PHE A 672 30.40 -37.12 -13.27
C PHE A 672 29.98 -36.15 -14.37
N ASN A 673 30.62 -36.24 -15.55
CA ASN A 673 30.36 -35.35 -16.68
C ASN A 673 30.40 -33.85 -16.37
N ASN A 674 31.17 -33.41 -15.37
CA ASN A 674 31.39 -31.99 -15.16
C ASN A 674 32.49 -31.49 -16.11
N TYR A 675 32.42 -30.24 -16.52
CA TYR A 675 33.40 -29.59 -17.39
C TYR A 675 34.08 -28.44 -16.64
N PHE A 676 35.36 -28.57 -16.39
CA PHE A 676 36.20 -27.59 -15.73
C PHE A 676 37.07 -26.88 -16.76
N THR A 677 36.95 -25.56 -16.86
CA THR A 677 37.71 -24.72 -17.79
C THR A 677 38.47 -23.54 -17.18
N PRO A 678 38.66 -23.40 -15.84
CA PRO A 678 39.29 -22.19 -15.33
C PRO A 678 40.76 -22.13 -15.76
N THR A 679 41.19 -20.97 -16.26
CA THR A 679 42.51 -20.76 -16.85
C THR A 679 43.58 -20.28 -15.87
N ASP A 680 43.20 -19.77 -14.70
CA ASP A 680 44.09 -19.16 -13.71
C ASP A 680 43.83 -19.62 -12.26
N ASN A 681 43.22 -20.80 -12.09
CA ASN A 681 42.90 -21.35 -10.78
C ASN A 681 44.14 -21.83 -10.01
N SER A 682 44.02 -22.01 -8.69
CA SER A 682 45.09 -22.60 -7.85
C SER A 682 44.87 -24.11 -7.64
N SER A 683 43.61 -24.50 -7.45
CA SER A 683 43.18 -25.90 -7.39
C SER A 683 41.72 -25.98 -7.84
N ALA A 684 41.27 -27.13 -8.36
CA ALA A 684 39.86 -27.33 -8.66
C ALA A 684 39.21 -28.18 -7.57
N THR A 685 39.09 -29.49 -7.77
CA THR A 685 38.50 -30.38 -6.78
C THR A 685 39.53 -30.76 -5.73
N SER A 686 39.15 -30.70 -4.44
CA SER A 686 40.01 -31.18 -3.36
C SER A 686 39.28 -32.09 -2.37
N ALA A 687 39.89 -33.24 -2.09
CA ALA A 687 39.46 -34.16 -1.04
C ALA A 687 40.29 -33.88 0.21
N GLY A 688 39.75 -33.10 1.14
CA GLY A 688 40.31 -32.81 2.47
C GLY A 688 40.11 -33.95 3.46
N ALA A 689 40.37 -33.70 4.75
CA ALA A 689 40.34 -34.73 5.79
C ALA A 689 39.03 -35.52 5.79
N ASP A 690 39.13 -36.86 5.76
CA ASP A 690 38.04 -37.83 5.80
C ASP A 690 36.96 -37.70 4.71
N ALA A 691 37.20 -36.87 3.69
CA ALA A 691 36.33 -36.78 2.52
C ALA A 691 36.47 -38.04 1.64
N GLN A 692 35.41 -38.37 0.91
CA GLN A 692 35.40 -39.42 -0.10
C GLN A 692 34.82 -38.84 -1.39
N ILE A 693 35.66 -38.69 -2.43
CA ILE A 693 35.23 -38.16 -3.72
C ILE A 693 35.34 -39.25 -4.79
N LEU A 694 34.24 -39.49 -5.51
CA LEU A 694 34.19 -40.32 -6.70
C LEU A 694 34.06 -39.42 -7.94
N SER A 695 35.08 -39.41 -8.81
CA SER A 695 35.17 -38.55 -10.00
C SER A 695 35.23 -39.37 -11.28
N ILE A 696 34.13 -39.39 -12.04
CA ILE A 696 33.97 -40.24 -13.23
C ILE A 696 33.67 -39.42 -14.48
N ASN A 697 34.36 -39.66 -15.59
CA ASN A 697 34.04 -39.04 -16.90
C ASN A 697 33.88 -37.50 -16.88
N ASN A 698 34.65 -36.80 -16.05
CA ASN A 698 34.72 -35.34 -16.04
C ASN A 698 35.79 -34.84 -17.02
N ILE A 699 35.67 -33.60 -17.47
CA ILE A 699 36.61 -32.96 -18.39
C ILE A 699 37.32 -31.83 -17.64
N TYR A 700 38.65 -31.85 -17.63
CA TYR A 700 39.49 -30.80 -17.07
C TYR A 700 40.32 -30.16 -18.18
N GLN A 701 40.07 -28.89 -18.47
CA GLN A 701 40.74 -28.13 -19.52
C GLN A 701 41.38 -26.89 -18.92
N ASN A 702 42.66 -26.66 -19.21
CA ASN A 702 43.46 -25.53 -18.69
C ASN A 702 43.57 -25.45 -17.15
N THR A 703 43.09 -26.46 -16.43
CA THR A 703 42.95 -26.44 -14.98
C THR A 703 44.26 -26.76 -14.27
N ILE A 704 44.56 -26.02 -13.21
CA ILE A 704 45.69 -26.25 -12.28
C ILE A 704 45.20 -27.11 -11.09
N ASN A 705 45.95 -28.14 -10.72
CA ASN A 705 45.60 -29.13 -9.68
C ASN A 705 44.13 -29.58 -9.77
N PRO A 706 43.71 -30.16 -10.90
CA PRO A 706 42.32 -30.53 -11.18
C PRO A 706 41.70 -31.47 -10.12
N LEU A 707 42.47 -32.46 -9.66
CA LEU A 707 42.10 -33.33 -8.53
C LEU A 707 43.24 -33.35 -7.51
N ALA A 708 42.99 -32.81 -6.32
CA ALA A 708 43.95 -32.77 -5.21
C ALA A 708 43.47 -33.62 -4.03
N LYS A 709 44.31 -34.57 -3.60
CA LYS A 709 44.11 -35.33 -2.36
C LYS A 709 44.88 -34.64 -1.23
N GLN A 710 44.21 -34.29 -0.14
CA GLN A 710 44.78 -33.58 1.00
C GLN A 710 44.46 -34.32 2.32
N SER A 711 45.41 -34.34 3.25
CA SER A 711 45.24 -34.99 4.56
C SER A 711 44.82 -36.47 4.42
N THR A 712 43.79 -36.91 5.16
CA THR A 712 43.21 -38.27 5.15
C THR A 712 42.10 -38.47 4.10
N GLY A 713 41.84 -37.48 3.24
CA GLY A 713 40.82 -37.59 2.19
C GLY A 713 41.09 -38.74 1.23
N LEU A 714 40.03 -39.36 0.73
CA LEU A 714 40.05 -40.48 -0.22
C LEU A 714 39.46 -40.02 -1.55
N LEU A 715 40.10 -40.42 -2.64
CA LEU A 715 39.69 -40.04 -3.98
C LEU A 715 39.75 -41.23 -4.94
N ARG A 716 38.69 -41.41 -5.72
CA ARG A 716 38.63 -42.35 -6.84
C ARG A 716 38.36 -41.61 -8.14
N ALA A 717 39.25 -41.75 -9.11
CA ALA A 717 39.11 -41.15 -10.44
C ALA A 717 39.03 -42.24 -11.52
N SER A 718 38.12 -42.11 -12.48
CA SER A 718 38.07 -43.02 -13.64
C SER A 718 37.44 -42.36 -14.87
N GLY A 719 38.01 -42.60 -16.04
CA GLY A 719 37.46 -42.09 -17.31
C GLY A 719 37.49 -40.56 -17.48
N ASN A 720 38.11 -39.81 -16.56
CA ASN A 720 38.28 -38.37 -16.68
C ASN A 720 39.22 -38.00 -17.85
N PHE A 721 38.94 -36.88 -18.51
CA PHE A 721 39.72 -36.34 -19.61
C PHE A 721 40.43 -35.06 -19.22
N THR A 722 41.69 -34.91 -19.63
CA THR A 722 42.54 -33.79 -19.23
C THR A 722 43.23 -33.18 -20.45
N THR A 723 43.10 -31.88 -20.64
CA THR A 723 43.80 -31.13 -21.69
C THR A 723 44.43 -29.86 -21.12
N ALA A 724 45.71 -29.64 -21.42
CA ALA A 724 46.47 -28.46 -20.94
C ALA A 724 46.41 -28.23 -19.42
N THR A 725 46.26 -29.29 -18.61
CA THR A 725 46.27 -29.21 -17.14
C THR A 725 47.68 -29.26 -16.57
N SER A 726 47.90 -28.67 -15.38
CA SER A 726 49.18 -28.76 -14.65
C SER A 726 48.99 -29.14 -13.17
N GLY A 727 50.05 -29.60 -12.50
CA GLY A 727 50.01 -30.02 -11.09
C GLY A 727 49.53 -31.47 -10.89
N SER A 728 48.79 -31.75 -9.81
CA SER A 728 48.29 -33.09 -9.50
C SER A 728 47.31 -33.60 -10.58
N ASN A 729 47.77 -34.53 -11.41
CA ASN A 729 47.06 -35.03 -12.58
C ASN A 729 45.94 -36.03 -12.15
N PRO A 730 44.68 -35.89 -12.63
CA PRO A 730 43.55 -36.78 -12.34
C PRO A 730 43.76 -38.25 -12.70
N SER A 731 44.69 -38.53 -13.61
CA SER A 731 45.06 -39.90 -14.00
C SER A 731 46.10 -40.54 -13.06
N ALA A 732 46.76 -39.76 -12.21
CA ALA A 732 47.79 -40.20 -11.25
C ALA A 732 47.32 -40.13 -9.79
N THR A 733 46.26 -39.37 -9.50
CA THR A 733 45.64 -39.23 -8.18
C THR A 733 44.23 -39.85 -8.22
N GLY A 734 44.05 -41.07 -7.68
CA GLY A 734 42.68 -41.59 -7.50
C GLY A 734 42.44 -43.10 -7.52
N ASP A 735 43.20 -43.88 -6.74
CA ASP A 735 43.00 -45.34 -6.57
C ASP A 735 42.51 -45.71 -5.16
N ASP A 736 41.91 -44.77 -4.43
CA ASP A 736 41.33 -45.10 -3.14
C ASP A 736 39.98 -45.80 -3.31
N THR A 737 39.66 -46.67 -2.34
CA THR A 737 38.30 -47.17 -2.19
C THR A 737 37.45 -46.09 -1.52
N VAL A 738 36.44 -45.61 -2.24
CA VAL A 738 35.47 -44.61 -1.76
C VAL A 738 34.07 -45.22 -1.78
N PHE A 739 33.09 -44.51 -1.24
CA PHE A 739 31.68 -44.92 -1.30
C PHE A 739 31.21 -45.22 -2.74
N VAL A 740 30.24 -46.12 -2.85
CA VAL A 740 29.61 -46.49 -4.12
C VAL A 740 28.16 -45.99 -4.11
N PRO A 741 27.74 -45.17 -5.08
CA PRO A 741 26.37 -44.65 -5.15
C PRO A 741 25.33 -45.78 -5.14
N ALA A 742 24.29 -45.64 -4.30
CA ALA A 742 23.25 -46.65 -4.15
C ALA A 742 22.15 -46.59 -5.25
N TYR A 743 22.23 -45.61 -6.15
CA TYR A 743 21.22 -45.29 -7.16
C TYR A 743 21.75 -45.47 -8.59
N SER A 744 20.84 -45.81 -9.50
CA SER A 744 21.14 -45.87 -10.93
C SER A 744 21.22 -44.46 -11.51
N HIS A 745 22.11 -44.26 -12.47
CA HIS A 745 22.33 -42.97 -13.12
C HIS A 745 22.84 -43.16 -14.55
N VAL A 746 22.63 -42.13 -15.37
CA VAL A 746 23.02 -42.09 -16.79
C VAL A 746 24.12 -41.05 -16.95
N MET A 747 25.19 -41.42 -17.64
CA MET A 747 26.34 -40.56 -17.92
C MET A 747 26.79 -40.68 -19.37
N GLN A 748 27.45 -39.66 -19.90
CA GLN A 748 28.17 -39.71 -21.16
C GLN A 748 29.63 -40.19 -20.97
N PRO A 749 30.27 -40.78 -21.98
CA PRO A 749 31.71 -41.01 -21.96
C PRO A 749 32.49 -39.70 -22.17
N ALA A 750 33.70 -39.60 -21.62
CA ALA A 750 34.57 -38.42 -21.77
C ALA A 750 35.83 -38.71 -22.62
N GLY A 751 35.77 -39.60 -23.62
CA GLY A 751 36.96 -40.10 -24.35
C GLY A 751 37.19 -39.54 -25.76
N ILE A 752 38.11 -40.17 -26.52
CA ILE A 752 38.45 -39.85 -27.93
C ILE A 752 37.68 -40.77 -28.92
N GLY A 753 36.64 -41.49 -28.46
CA GLY A 753 35.89 -42.47 -29.25
C GLY A 753 34.49 -42.02 -29.66
N THR A 754 33.97 -42.57 -30.77
CA THR A 754 32.59 -42.35 -31.25
C THR A 754 31.57 -43.14 -30.40
N PRO A 755 30.31 -42.69 -30.30
CA PRO A 755 29.71 -41.49 -30.92
C PRO A 755 29.92 -40.17 -30.14
N LEU A 756 30.46 -40.19 -28.91
CA LEU A 756 30.62 -39.00 -28.07
C LEU A 756 32.07 -38.80 -27.62
N SER A 757 32.73 -37.77 -28.16
CA SER A 757 34.07 -37.36 -27.73
C SER A 757 34.01 -36.37 -26.57
N ALA A 758 35.12 -36.18 -25.85
CA ALA A 758 35.25 -35.14 -24.83
C ALA A 758 34.85 -33.74 -25.35
N THR A 759 35.15 -33.43 -26.60
CA THR A 759 34.71 -32.19 -27.26
C THR A 759 33.19 -32.12 -27.41
N VAL A 760 32.52 -33.21 -27.78
CA VAL A 760 31.06 -33.24 -27.91
C VAL A 760 30.41 -33.04 -26.54
N LEU A 761 30.90 -33.73 -25.51
CA LEU A 761 30.40 -33.57 -24.15
C LEU A 761 30.64 -32.16 -23.61
N ALA A 762 31.81 -31.56 -23.85
CA ALA A 762 32.10 -30.17 -23.50
C ALA A 762 31.13 -29.18 -24.18
N ASN A 763 30.87 -29.36 -25.48
CA ASN A 763 29.90 -28.55 -26.22
C ASN A 763 28.48 -28.72 -25.67
N LEU A 764 28.09 -29.94 -25.31
CA LEU A 764 26.79 -30.23 -24.72
C LEU A 764 26.63 -29.50 -23.38
N ILE A 765 27.59 -29.65 -22.47
CA ILE A 765 27.57 -28.99 -21.16
C ILE A 765 27.56 -27.46 -21.35
N THR A 766 28.39 -26.93 -22.23
CA THR A 766 28.45 -25.48 -22.49
C THR A 766 27.13 -24.93 -23.02
N ALA A 767 26.39 -25.70 -23.83
CA ALA A 767 25.13 -25.28 -24.41
C ALA A 767 23.95 -25.27 -23.42
N TYR A 768 23.97 -26.16 -22.42
CA TYR A 768 22.82 -26.38 -21.54
C TYR A 768 23.07 -26.00 -20.07
N ALA A 769 24.32 -25.83 -19.64
CA ALA A 769 24.63 -25.49 -18.25
C ALA A 769 24.34 -24.01 -17.93
N GLY A 770 23.79 -23.76 -16.74
CA GLY A 770 23.37 -22.45 -16.27
C GLY A 770 21.94 -22.09 -16.68
N ASN A 771 21.53 -20.88 -16.31
CA ASN A 771 20.19 -20.38 -16.64
C ASN A 771 20.14 -19.96 -18.12
N THR A 772 19.61 -20.85 -18.96
CA THR A 772 19.48 -20.59 -20.40
C THR A 772 18.11 -20.01 -20.77
N ALA A 773 17.06 -20.31 -20.00
CA ALA A 773 15.69 -19.86 -20.28
C ALA A 773 14.75 -19.93 -19.05
N GLY A 774 15.25 -19.70 -17.83
CA GLY A 774 14.49 -19.81 -16.59
C GLY A 774 13.95 -21.22 -16.39
N LYS A 775 12.66 -21.35 -16.10
CA LYS A 775 11.92 -22.61 -16.00
C LYS A 775 11.86 -23.42 -17.29
N TYR A 776 12.19 -22.81 -18.43
CA TYR A 776 12.28 -23.48 -19.73
C TYR A 776 13.70 -23.92 -20.08
N SER A 777 14.66 -23.76 -19.16
CA SER A 777 16.00 -24.31 -19.33
C SER A 777 15.89 -25.83 -19.50
N HIS A 778 16.47 -26.34 -20.59
CA HIS A 778 16.21 -27.70 -21.05
C HIS A 778 17.35 -28.64 -20.68
N THR A 779 17.03 -29.85 -20.21
CA THR A 779 17.98 -30.97 -20.21
C THR A 779 17.99 -31.59 -21.60
N PRO A 780 19.17 -31.82 -22.22
CA PRO A 780 19.21 -32.57 -23.48
C PRO A 780 18.58 -33.95 -23.31
N VAL A 781 17.98 -34.48 -24.38
CA VAL A 781 17.36 -35.80 -24.39
C VAL A 781 18.43 -36.84 -24.09
N MET A 782 18.25 -37.58 -22.99
CA MET A 782 19.09 -38.71 -22.59
C MET A 782 18.25 -39.98 -22.46
N THR A 783 18.90 -41.15 -22.46
CA THR A 783 18.22 -42.43 -22.20
C THR A 783 17.44 -42.37 -20.90
N ASN A 784 16.13 -42.55 -20.98
CA ASN A 784 15.24 -42.67 -19.83
C ASN A 784 15.16 -44.14 -19.40
N GLY A 785 16.26 -44.67 -18.87
CA GLY A 785 16.40 -46.08 -18.51
C GLY A 785 17.16 -46.26 -17.21
N THR A 786 16.97 -47.42 -16.58
CA THR A 786 17.63 -47.76 -15.31
C THR A 786 18.36 -49.09 -15.37
N ALA A 787 19.47 -49.15 -14.66
CA ALA A 787 20.27 -50.35 -14.46
C ALA A 787 20.11 -50.86 -13.03
N SER A 788 19.96 -52.17 -12.87
CA SER A 788 19.92 -52.81 -11.55
C SER A 788 20.66 -54.15 -11.57
N ILE A 789 21.01 -54.64 -10.37
CA ILE A 789 21.64 -55.93 -10.18
C ILE A 789 20.66 -56.83 -9.43
N SER A 790 20.54 -58.07 -9.88
CA SER A 790 19.92 -59.15 -9.11
C SER A 790 20.95 -60.24 -8.83
N ALA A 791 20.78 -60.98 -7.73
CA ALA A 791 21.72 -62.01 -7.34
C ALA A 791 21.06 -63.38 -7.12
N SER A 792 21.79 -64.43 -7.50
CA SER A 792 21.63 -65.78 -6.95
C SER A 792 22.84 -66.13 -6.10
N VAL A 793 22.62 -66.81 -4.97
CA VAL A 793 23.66 -67.18 -4.00
C VAL A 793 23.57 -68.66 -3.67
N SER A 794 24.71 -69.28 -3.38
CA SER A 794 24.82 -70.68 -2.99
C SER A 794 25.69 -70.84 -1.74
N GLY A 795 25.52 -71.94 -1.02
CA GLY A 795 26.18 -72.21 0.26
C GLY A 795 25.23 -72.17 1.46
N ASN A 796 25.59 -72.89 2.52
CA ASN A 796 24.82 -72.93 3.76
C ASN A 796 24.93 -71.57 4.48
N ALA A 797 23.81 -71.03 4.97
CA ALA A 797 23.68 -69.67 5.53
C ALA A 797 23.77 -68.49 4.54
N SER A 798 23.64 -68.72 3.23
CA SER A 798 23.52 -67.62 2.25
C SER A 798 22.19 -66.87 2.41
N SER A 799 22.21 -65.55 2.21
CA SER A 799 21.01 -64.72 2.21
C SER A 799 21.13 -63.57 1.21
N LYS A 800 20.00 -62.97 0.81
CA LYS A 800 20.00 -61.82 -0.10
C LYS A 800 18.83 -60.87 0.17
N THR A 801 19.03 -59.62 -0.19
CA THR A 801 18.01 -58.58 -0.35
C THR A 801 18.06 -58.07 -1.78
N ASN A 802 17.28 -57.03 -2.10
CA ASN A 802 17.33 -56.40 -3.42
C ASN A 802 18.63 -55.61 -3.67
N THR A 803 19.36 -55.26 -2.62
CA THR A 803 20.56 -54.41 -2.68
C THR A 803 21.80 -55.07 -2.09
N SER A 804 21.69 -56.29 -1.55
CA SER A 804 22.82 -56.97 -0.95
C SER A 804 22.71 -58.49 -1.00
N ALA A 805 23.86 -59.15 -0.89
CA ALA A 805 23.96 -60.59 -0.71
C ALA A 805 24.99 -60.92 0.37
N HIS A 806 24.71 -61.97 1.13
CA HIS A 806 25.67 -62.62 2.00
C HIS A 806 25.96 -64.04 1.50
N VAL A 807 27.24 -64.39 1.45
CA VAL A 807 27.73 -65.69 1.00
C VAL A 807 28.74 -66.24 2.04
N PRO A 808 28.64 -67.50 2.46
CA PRO A 808 29.62 -68.10 3.37
C PRO A 808 31.00 -68.21 2.70
N THR A 809 32.06 -68.36 3.50
CA THR A 809 33.39 -68.73 2.97
C THR A 809 33.28 -70.04 2.18
N SER A 810 33.69 -70.05 0.91
CA SER A 810 33.52 -71.13 -0.09
C SER A 810 32.12 -71.32 -0.73
N GLY A 811 31.13 -70.48 -0.38
CA GLY A 811 29.90 -70.36 -1.16
C GLY A 811 30.12 -69.60 -2.47
N GLY A 812 29.12 -69.56 -3.34
CA GLY A 812 29.18 -68.84 -4.61
C GLY A 812 28.07 -67.80 -4.77
N PHE A 813 28.24 -66.89 -5.72
CA PHE A 813 27.18 -65.98 -6.17
C PHE A 813 27.26 -65.72 -7.67
N THR A 814 26.11 -65.44 -8.27
CA THR A 814 26.00 -64.89 -9.61
C THR A 814 25.22 -63.60 -9.53
N LEU A 815 25.84 -62.50 -9.97
CA LEU A 815 25.17 -61.22 -10.20
C LEU A 815 24.71 -61.16 -11.64
N THR A 816 23.49 -60.66 -11.87
CA THR A 816 22.88 -60.49 -13.19
C THR A 816 22.54 -59.02 -13.39
N ALA A 817 23.02 -58.47 -14.51
CA ALA A 817 22.77 -57.10 -14.93
C ALA A 817 21.39 -56.98 -15.61
N ASN A 818 20.52 -56.17 -15.03
CA ASN A 818 19.17 -55.93 -15.53
C ASN A 818 19.06 -54.51 -16.06
N ALA A 819 18.67 -54.36 -17.32
CA ALA A 819 18.38 -53.08 -17.96
C ALA A 819 16.87 -52.91 -18.14
N SER A 820 16.36 -51.72 -17.85
CA SER A 820 14.98 -51.31 -18.09
C SER A 820 14.95 -50.04 -18.93
N GLY A 821 14.14 -50.02 -19.99
CA GLY A 821 14.01 -48.84 -20.88
C GLY A 821 15.10 -48.70 -21.96
N PHE A 822 16.07 -49.61 -22.04
CA PHE A 822 17.12 -49.60 -23.06
C PHE A 822 17.71 -51.00 -23.30
N THR A 823 18.43 -51.17 -24.41
CA THR A 823 19.18 -52.40 -24.74
C THR A 823 20.69 -52.14 -24.64
N PRO A 824 21.42 -52.82 -23.74
CA PRO A 824 22.87 -52.66 -23.62
C PRO A 824 23.62 -53.18 -24.85
N SER A 825 24.49 -52.35 -25.44
CA SER A 825 25.46 -52.71 -26.47
C SER A 825 26.71 -53.37 -25.86
N THR A 826 27.17 -52.88 -24.71
CA THR A 826 28.28 -53.45 -23.94
C THR A 826 28.01 -53.35 -22.43
N ARG A 827 28.79 -54.10 -21.63
CA ARG A 827 28.73 -54.06 -20.16
C ARG A 827 30.13 -54.08 -19.59
N GLN A 828 30.29 -53.51 -18.40
CA GLN A 828 31.49 -53.63 -17.58
C GLN A 828 31.08 -53.71 -16.11
N TRP A 829 31.55 -54.76 -15.41
CA TRP A 829 31.33 -54.91 -13.97
C TRP A 829 32.43 -54.21 -13.16
N TYR A 830 32.04 -53.65 -12.03
CA TYR A 830 32.91 -52.98 -11.08
C TYR A 830 32.70 -53.56 -9.69
N ARG A 831 33.76 -53.54 -8.87
CA ARG A 831 33.71 -53.74 -7.42
C ARG A 831 34.41 -52.58 -6.75
N ASP A 832 33.73 -51.92 -5.81
CA ASP A 832 34.24 -50.77 -5.07
C ASP A 832 34.76 -49.65 -5.99
N ASN A 833 34.06 -49.42 -7.11
CA ASN A 833 34.44 -48.50 -8.19
C ASN A 833 35.73 -48.88 -8.98
N PHE A 834 36.24 -50.09 -8.83
CA PHE A 834 37.31 -50.65 -9.67
C PHE A 834 36.75 -51.60 -10.72
N ALA A 835 37.14 -51.41 -11.98
CA ALA A 835 36.73 -52.29 -13.06
C ALA A 835 37.25 -53.70 -12.81
N ILE A 836 36.36 -54.70 -12.87
CA ILE A 836 36.75 -56.10 -12.83
C ILE A 836 37.22 -56.50 -14.22
N THR A 837 38.53 -56.68 -14.39
CA THR A 837 39.15 -56.96 -15.69
C THR A 837 38.47 -58.12 -16.43
N GLY A 838 38.00 -57.85 -17.65
CA GLY A 838 37.36 -58.85 -18.52
C GLY A 838 35.90 -59.18 -18.19
N ALA A 839 35.32 -58.62 -17.13
CA ALA A 839 33.94 -58.88 -16.75
C ALA A 839 32.97 -58.02 -17.58
N THR A 840 32.64 -58.47 -18.79
CA THR A 840 31.75 -57.79 -19.75
C THR A 840 30.46 -58.55 -20.07
N ALA A 841 30.27 -59.73 -19.49
CA ALA A 841 29.08 -60.55 -19.68
C ALA A 841 27.84 -59.99 -18.95
N ALA A 842 26.65 -60.46 -19.33
CA ALA A 842 25.40 -60.14 -18.64
C ALA A 842 25.35 -60.63 -17.18
N THR A 843 26.22 -61.57 -16.82
CA THR A 843 26.36 -62.11 -15.47
C THR A 843 27.82 -62.09 -15.00
N HIS A 844 28.03 -61.82 -13.71
CA HIS A 844 29.32 -61.99 -13.03
C HIS A 844 29.20 -63.11 -11.99
N THR A 845 29.90 -64.23 -12.21
CA THR A 845 29.80 -65.44 -11.37
C THR A 845 31.10 -65.69 -10.62
N VAL A 846 30.98 -65.93 -9.32
CA VAL A 846 32.05 -66.38 -8.43
C VAL A 846 31.60 -67.68 -7.78
N THR A 847 32.31 -68.79 -8.02
CA THR A 847 31.96 -70.12 -7.48
C THR A 847 32.48 -70.35 -6.06
N ASN A 848 33.61 -69.74 -5.71
CA ASN A 848 34.24 -69.82 -4.39
C ASN A 848 34.56 -68.41 -3.88
N ALA A 849 33.61 -67.80 -3.18
CA ALA A 849 33.73 -66.46 -2.66
C ALA A 849 34.74 -66.40 -1.50
N SER A 850 35.50 -65.30 -1.45
CA SER A 850 36.51 -64.99 -0.45
C SER A 850 36.32 -63.55 0.00
N ALA A 851 36.37 -63.30 1.30
CA ALA A 851 36.21 -61.96 1.86
C ALA A 851 37.27 -60.98 1.32
N ALA A 852 38.51 -61.44 1.11
CA ALA A 852 39.59 -60.58 0.68
C ALA A 852 39.48 -60.11 -0.79
N THR A 853 38.84 -60.90 -1.64
CA THR A 853 38.87 -60.66 -3.10
C THR A 853 37.49 -60.56 -3.74
N HIS A 854 36.39 -60.76 -3.00
CA HIS A 854 35.03 -60.78 -3.55
C HIS A 854 33.98 -60.08 -2.68
N ALA A 855 34.30 -59.71 -1.43
CA ALA A 855 33.42 -58.82 -0.68
C ALA A 855 33.61 -57.39 -1.18
N GLY A 856 32.52 -56.62 -1.23
CA GLY A 856 32.54 -55.23 -1.73
C GLY A 856 31.19 -54.82 -2.34
N ALA A 857 31.10 -53.57 -2.76
CA ALA A 857 29.95 -53.03 -3.46
C ALA A 857 30.13 -53.19 -4.98
N TYR A 858 29.23 -53.93 -5.62
CA TYR A 858 29.25 -54.19 -7.04
C TYR A 858 28.36 -53.21 -7.81
N THR A 859 28.83 -52.73 -8.95
CA THR A 859 28.02 -51.99 -9.92
C THR A 859 28.27 -52.55 -11.33
N VAL A 860 27.32 -52.31 -12.23
CA VAL A 860 27.48 -52.60 -13.65
C VAL A 860 27.20 -51.35 -14.46
N ALA A 861 28.15 -50.97 -15.30
CA ALA A 861 27.96 -49.93 -16.31
C ALA A 861 27.53 -50.59 -17.62
N MET A 862 26.43 -50.12 -18.20
CA MET A 862 25.87 -50.66 -19.44
C MET A 862 25.80 -49.55 -20.49
N THR A 863 26.51 -49.72 -21.60
CA THR A 863 26.50 -48.74 -22.68
C THR A 863 25.29 -48.95 -23.58
N THR A 864 24.59 -47.89 -23.98
CA THR A 864 23.46 -47.94 -24.91
C THR A 864 23.96 -48.02 -26.36
N SER A 865 23.06 -48.09 -27.34
CA SER A 865 23.43 -47.96 -28.76
C SER A 865 23.95 -46.58 -29.11
N ASP A 866 23.49 -45.56 -28.39
CA ASP A 866 23.82 -44.15 -28.63
C ASP A 866 25.08 -43.70 -27.85
N GLY A 867 25.74 -44.63 -27.15
CA GLY A 867 27.01 -44.43 -26.46
C GLY A 867 26.88 -43.90 -25.02
N GLU A 868 25.67 -43.65 -24.53
CA GLU A 868 25.43 -43.30 -23.12
C GLU A 868 25.69 -44.51 -22.22
N ILE A 869 26.06 -44.27 -20.97
CA ILE A 869 26.40 -45.29 -19.98
C ILE A 869 25.37 -45.21 -18.86
N VAL A 870 24.58 -46.27 -18.70
CA VAL A 870 23.65 -46.44 -17.59
C VAL A 870 24.31 -47.33 -16.53
N THR A 871 24.62 -46.76 -15.38
CA THR A 871 25.26 -47.47 -14.27
C THR A 871 24.23 -47.84 -13.21
N SER A 872 24.33 -49.05 -12.66
CA SER A 872 23.45 -49.51 -11.59
C SER A 872 23.78 -48.85 -10.25
N GLY A 873 22.81 -48.84 -9.34
CA GLY A 873 23.10 -48.64 -7.92
C GLY A 873 23.97 -49.77 -7.35
N ALA A 874 24.62 -49.50 -6.22
CA ALA A 874 25.45 -50.45 -5.52
C ALA A 874 24.67 -51.72 -5.08
N PHE A 875 25.26 -52.88 -5.35
CA PHE A 875 24.84 -54.17 -4.80
C PHE A 875 25.94 -54.73 -3.90
N THR A 876 25.74 -54.71 -2.58
CA THR A 876 26.79 -55.10 -1.62
C THR A 876 26.87 -56.61 -1.44
N VAL A 877 28.03 -57.19 -1.69
CA VAL A 877 28.32 -58.60 -1.38
C VAL A 877 29.18 -58.66 -0.12
N THR A 878 28.73 -59.43 0.88
CA THR A 878 29.51 -59.77 2.06
C THR A 878 29.88 -61.24 2.01
N VAL A 879 31.12 -61.57 2.41
CA VAL A 879 31.61 -62.94 2.45
C VAL A 879 32.18 -63.24 3.84
N GLY A 880 31.72 -64.31 4.48
CA GLY A 880 32.18 -64.66 5.82
C GLY A 880 31.23 -65.57 6.58
N ALA A 881 31.54 -65.83 7.85
CA ALA A 881 30.59 -66.48 8.76
C ALA A 881 29.63 -65.44 9.35
N LEU A 882 28.33 -65.72 9.30
CA LEU A 882 27.32 -64.91 10.00
C LEU A 882 27.29 -65.28 11.49
N ALA A 883 27.07 -64.29 12.36
CA ALA A 883 26.85 -64.55 13.78
C ALA A 883 25.45 -65.12 14.03
N ALA A 884 25.36 -66.18 14.85
CA ALA A 884 24.09 -66.69 15.34
C ALA A 884 23.33 -65.60 16.14
N PRO A 885 21.99 -65.59 16.13
CA PRO A 885 21.23 -64.59 16.85
C PRO A 885 21.41 -64.76 18.36
N VAL A 886 21.56 -63.65 19.08
CA VAL A 886 21.68 -63.61 20.55
C VAL A 886 20.59 -62.69 21.09
N ILE A 887 19.74 -63.21 21.98
CA ILE A 887 18.74 -62.38 22.68
C ILE A 887 19.43 -61.70 23.86
N THR A 888 19.52 -60.38 23.83
CA THR A 888 20.13 -59.55 24.89
C THR A 888 19.10 -59.04 25.90
N THR A 889 17.81 -59.07 25.55
CA THR A 889 16.72 -58.78 26.48
C THR A 889 15.58 -59.75 26.24
N HIS A 890 15.25 -60.54 27.25
CA HIS A 890 14.15 -61.50 27.22
C HIS A 890 12.82 -60.80 27.59
N PRO A 891 11.67 -61.32 27.13
CA PRO A 891 10.37 -60.80 27.56
C PRO A 891 10.18 -60.98 29.07
N VAL A 892 9.47 -60.03 29.67
CA VAL A 892 9.21 -60.00 31.13
C VAL A 892 7.75 -60.35 31.39
N SER A 893 7.51 -61.20 32.40
CA SER A 893 6.16 -61.57 32.85
C SER A 893 5.33 -60.34 33.23
N LYS A 894 4.03 -60.37 32.94
CA LYS A 894 3.09 -59.26 33.19
C LYS A 894 1.84 -59.79 33.87
N THR A 895 1.28 -58.99 34.78
CA THR A 895 -0.06 -59.23 35.36
C THR A 895 -0.95 -58.07 34.95
N ILE A 896 -2.09 -58.37 34.35
CA ILE A 896 -3.09 -57.38 33.91
C ILE A 896 -4.48 -57.85 34.30
N ASN A 897 -5.44 -56.93 34.37
CA ASN A 897 -6.85 -57.29 34.56
C ASN A 897 -7.50 -57.58 33.20
N VAL A 898 -8.60 -58.35 33.19
CA VAL A 898 -9.43 -58.55 31.98
C VAL A 898 -9.78 -57.19 31.35
N GLY A 899 -9.66 -57.09 30.02
CA GLY A 899 -9.86 -55.85 29.27
C GLY A 899 -8.61 -54.96 29.14
N GLY A 900 -7.56 -55.22 29.92
CA GLY A 900 -6.28 -54.49 29.86
C GLY A 900 -5.45 -54.83 28.62
N SER A 901 -4.31 -54.14 28.47
CA SER A 901 -3.34 -54.37 27.40
C SER A 901 -1.97 -54.76 27.98
N ALA A 902 -1.30 -55.75 27.39
CA ALA A 902 0.08 -56.10 27.71
C ALA A 902 0.94 -56.19 26.45
N THR A 903 2.13 -55.60 26.51
CA THR A 903 3.17 -55.74 25.48
C THR A 903 4.34 -56.52 26.05
N LEU A 904 4.71 -57.59 25.36
CA LEU A 904 5.93 -58.37 25.59
C LEU A 904 6.94 -58.00 24.51
N SER A 905 8.21 -57.81 24.88
CA SER A 905 9.27 -57.38 23.96
C SER A 905 10.53 -58.19 24.15
N ALA A 906 11.26 -58.44 23.07
CA ALA A 906 12.61 -58.99 23.13
C ALA A 906 13.57 -58.13 22.30
N VAL A 907 14.80 -57.99 22.80
CA VAL A 907 15.90 -57.35 22.07
C VAL A 907 16.91 -58.42 21.73
N ALA A 908 17.32 -58.48 20.47
CA ALA A 908 18.30 -59.44 19.99
C ALA A 908 19.30 -58.78 19.04
N THR A 909 20.52 -59.30 19.04
CA THR A 909 21.62 -58.92 18.15
C THR A 909 21.89 -60.05 17.17
N GLY A 910 22.21 -59.71 15.93
CA GLY A 910 22.51 -60.66 14.85
C GLY A 910 22.03 -60.12 13.51
N ASN A 911 22.47 -60.72 12.41
CA ASN A 911 22.13 -60.26 11.08
C ASN A 911 20.73 -60.73 10.67
N ASN A 912 19.94 -59.88 9.98
CA ASN A 912 18.66 -60.24 9.33
C ASN A 912 17.71 -61.08 10.22
N LEU A 913 17.42 -60.59 11.43
CA LEU A 913 16.64 -61.29 12.43
C LEU A 913 15.16 -61.40 12.01
N THR A 914 14.60 -62.59 12.18
CA THR A 914 13.16 -62.87 12.09
C THR A 914 12.65 -63.30 13.47
N TYR A 915 11.46 -62.84 13.85
CA TYR A 915 10.85 -63.16 15.13
C TYR A 915 9.61 -64.00 14.90
N GLN A 916 9.31 -64.91 15.84
CA GLN A 916 8.06 -65.65 15.88
C GLN A 916 7.66 -65.86 17.35
N TRP A 917 6.61 -65.16 17.79
CA TRP A 917 6.07 -65.35 19.13
C TRP A 917 5.29 -66.65 19.23
N ARG A 918 5.41 -67.29 20.39
CA ARG A 918 4.78 -68.56 20.75
C ARG A 918 4.05 -68.42 22.07
N LYS A 919 2.88 -69.02 22.18
CA LYS A 919 2.15 -69.22 23.43
C LYS A 919 2.05 -70.70 23.74
N GLY A 920 2.50 -71.13 24.91
CA GLY A 920 2.47 -72.54 25.32
C GLY A 920 3.19 -73.48 24.34
N GLY A 921 4.22 -72.97 23.63
CA GLY A 921 4.92 -73.71 22.59
C GLY A 921 4.26 -73.70 21.20
N VAL A 922 3.12 -73.04 21.00
CA VAL A 922 2.48 -72.94 19.67
C VAL A 922 2.71 -71.56 19.07
N ASN A 923 3.06 -71.48 17.78
CA ASN A 923 3.26 -70.20 17.08
C ASN A 923 1.96 -69.38 17.09
N ILE A 924 2.08 -68.11 17.45
CA ILE A 924 0.99 -67.14 17.34
C ILE A 924 1.03 -66.60 15.91
N SER A 925 0.00 -66.89 15.13
CA SER A 925 -0.08 -66.47 13.72
C SER A 925 0.07 -64.95 13.59
N GLY A 926 0.92 -64.51 12.67
CA GLY A 926 1.17 -63.08 12.40
C GLY A 926 2.03 -62.34 13.43
N ALA A 927 2.41 -62.97 14.56
CA ALA A 927 3.22 -62.33 15.59
C ALA A 927 4.72 -62.44 15.28
N THR A 928 5.18 -61.62 14.34
CA THR A 928 6.57 -61.66 13.80
C THR A 928 7.42 -60.42 14.13
N GLY A 929 6.91 -59.52 14.98
CA GLY A 929 7.63 -58.34 15.45
C GLY A 929 8.57 -58.62 16.63
N SER A 930 9.49 -57.70 16.92
CA SER A 930 10.32 -57.70 18.14
C SER A 930 9.50 -57.51 19.42
N SER A 931 8.23 -57.10 19.29
CA SER A 931 7.24 -57.07 20.36
C SER A 931 5.93 -57.73 19.94
N HIS A 932 5.19 -58.22 20.93
CA HIS A 932 3.84 -58.77 20.79
C HIS A 932 2.92 -58.10 21.79
N THR A 933 1.91 -57.40 21.28
CA THR A 933 0.90 -56.70 22.07
C THR A 933 -0.41 -57.48 22.08
N ILE A 934 -0.96 -57.68 23.27
CA ILE A 934 -2.24 -58.30 23.51
C ILE A 934 -3.17 -57.21 24.03
N SER A 935 -4.04 -56.71 23.14
CA SER A 935 -5.09 -55.75 23.48
C SER A 935 -6.34 -56.47 24.00
N ASN A 936 -7.09 -55.83 24.89
CA ASN A 936 -8.33 -56.36 25.46
C ASN A 936 -8.17 -57.80 26.01
N ALA A 937 -7.21 -57.98 26.93
CA ALA A 937 -6.83 -59.30 27.38
C ALA A 937 -7.98 -60.08 28.02
N GLN A 938 -8.17 -61.31 27.59
CA GLN A 938 -9.16 -62.25 28.13
C GLN A 938 -8.45 -63.33 28.93
N GLN A 939 -9.20 -64.11 29.72
CA GLN A 939 -8.61 -65.23 30.48
C GLN A 939 -7.91 -66.24 29.55
N SER A 940 -8.43 -66.42 28.34
CA SER A 940 -7.84 -67.25 27.29
C SER A 940 -6.48 -66.75 26.79
N HIS A 941 -6.09 -65.50 27.10
CA HIS A 941 -4.77 -64.94 26.79
C HIS A 941 -3.74 -65.21 27.89
N ALA A 942 -4.14 -65.58 29.12
CA ALA A 942 -3.17 -65.98 30.15
C ALA A 942 -2.33 -67.19 29.70
N GLY A 943 -1.05 -67.23 30.06
CA GLY A 943 -0.16 -68.34 29.73
C GLY A 943 1.30 -67.92 29.52
N SER A 944 2.12 -68.89 29.14
CA SER A 944 3.56 -68.71 28.93
C SER A 944 3.86 -68.30 27.48
N TYR A 945 4.58 -67.20 27.31
CA TYR A 945 4.97 -66.63 26.01
C TYR A 945 6.49 -66.67 25.83
N ALA A 946 6.95 -67.07 24.66
CA ALA A 946 8.36 -67.01 24.28
C ALA A 946 8.48 -66.56 22.82
N VAL A 947 9.63 -66.02 22.43
CA VAL A 947 9.89 -65.65 21.03
C VAL A 947 11.09 -66.44 20.52
N ILE A 948 10.94 -67.02 19.32
CA ILE A 948 12.07 -67.55 18.57
C ILE A 948 12.61 -66.41 17.73
N VAL A 949 13.92 -66.17 17.85
CA VAL A 949 14.66 -65.24 16.98
C VAL A 949 15.56 -66.08 16.09
N ALA A 950 15.45 -65.90 14.78
CA ALA A 950 16.15 -66.69 13.79
C ALA A 950 16.88 -65.82 12.78
N ASN A 951 18.03 -66.28 12.30
CA ASN A 951 18.66 -65.82 11.08
C ASN A 951 19.27 -67.00 10.32
N ALA A 952 19.97 -66.70 9.22
CA ALA A 952 20.60 -67.72 8.38
C ALA A 952 21.69 -68.55 9.09
N SER A 953 22.25 -68.07 10.21
CA SER A 953 23.21 -68.81 11.05
C SER A 953 22.58 -69.71 12.10
N GLY A 954 21.27 -69.57 12.38
CA GLY A 954 20.59 -70.42 13.35
C GLY A 954 19.44 -69.71 14.06
N THR A 955 18.95 -70.34 15.14
CA THR A 955 17.81 -69.84 15.92
C THR A 955 18.11 -69.86 17.41
N VAL A 956 17.60 -68.89 18.14
CA VAL A 956 17.64 -68.81 19.60
C VAL A 956 16.23 -68.55 20.12
N THR A 957 15.85 -69.20 21.21
CA THR A 957 14.54 -69.00 21.86
C THR A 957 14.71 -68.18 23.12
N SER A 958 13.83 -67.22 23.37
CA SER A 958 13.85 -66.43 24.60
C SER A 958 13.50 -67.28 25.82
N ASN A 959 13.89 -66.81 27.02
CA ASN A 959 13.21 -67.22 28.24
C ASN A 959 11.71 -66.92 28.12
N ALA A 960 10.90 -67.73 28.81
CA ALA A 960 9.45 -67.56 28.77
C ALA A 960 8.98 -66.46 29.74
N ALA A 961 8.08 -65.61 29.28
CA ALA A 961 7.34 -64.64 30.08
C ALA A 961 5.93 -65.15 30.35
N THR A 962 5.50 -65.15 31.61
CA THR A 962 4.13 -65.54 31.97
C THR A 962 3.22 -64.32 31.96
N LEU A 963 2.13 -64.38 31.20
CA LEU A 963 1.03 -63.41 31.28
C LEU A 963 -0.05 -63.94 32.23
N ILE A 964 -0.30 -63.21 33.31
CA ILE A 964 -1.41 -63.45 34.23
C ILE A 964 -2.52 -62.46 33.90
N VAL A 965 -3.75 -62.95 33.72
CA VAL A 965 -4.94 -62.14 33.54
C VAL A 965 -5.86 -62.35 34.75
N ASN A 966 -6.08 -61.30 35.53
CA ASN A 966 -6.94 -61.31 36.70
C ASN A 966 -8.39 -61.08 36.27
N THR A 967 -9.29 -61.97 36.67
CA THR A 967 -10.73 -61.71 36.62
C THR A 967 -11.08 -60.62 37.61
N SER A 968 -11.89 -59.64 37.20
CA SER A 968 -12.48 -58.66 38.11
C SER A 968 -13.39 -59.39 39.11
N GLY A 969 -12.81 -59.76 40.25
CA GLY A 969 -13.52 -60.32 41.39
C GLY A 969 -14.35 -59.24 42.08
N ASN A 970 -15.62 -59.16 41.69
CA ASN A 970 -16.80 -58.85 42.49
C ASN A 970 -16.53 -58.23 43.88
N ASP A 971 -16.64 -56.90 43.98
CA ASP A 971 -16.88 -56.23 45.25
C ASP A 971 -18.29 -56.60 45.74
N ASN A 972 -18.37 -57.42 46.79
CA ASN A 972 -19.55 -57.39 47.65
C ASN A 972 -19.18 -57.72 49.11
N SER A 973 -18.77 -56.68 49.84
CA SER A 973 -19.00 -56.60 51.29
C SER A 973 -18.81 -55.18 51.80
N GLY A 974 -19.94 -54.51 52.09
CA GLY A 974 -20.11 -53.75 53.33
C GLY A 974 -19.63 -52.29 53.35
N GLY A 975 -20.53 -51.39 52.95
CA GLY A 975 -21.05 -50.33 53.82
C GLY A 975 -20.11 -49.25 54.38
N GLY A 976 -20.38 -48.00 53.98
CA GLY A 976 -20.34 -46.88 54.91
C GLY A 976 -19.31 -45.78 54.63
N GLY A 977 -19.76 -44.75 53.92
CA GLY A 977 -19.60 -43.33 54.32
C GLY A 977 -18.20 -42.71 54.36
N GLY A 978 -18.04 -41.64 53.58
CA GLY A 978 -17.35 -40.43 54.03
C GLY A 978 -16.02 -40.11 53.35
N GLY A 979 -16.07 -39.07 52.50
CA GLY A 979 -15.14 -37.94 52.49
C GLY A 979 -13.63 -38.17 52.32
N GLY A 980 -13.06 -37.54 51.28
CA GLY A 980 -11.64 -37.20 51.30
C GLY A 980 -11.02 -37.00 49.92
N ALA A 981 -10.95 -35.75 49.47
CA ALA A 981 -9.84 -35.33 48.61
C ALA A 981 -8.51 -35.49 49.38
N PRO A 982 -7.38 -35.69 48.69
CA PRO A 982 -6.28 -34.74 48.82
C PRO A 982 -5.60 -34.48 47.45
N SER A 983 -5.45 -33.25 46.98
CA SER A 983 -4.48 -32.22 47.39
C SER A 983 -3.02 -32.61 47.19
N LEU A 984 -2.39 -31.87 46.26
CA LEU A 984 -0.99 -31.46 46.23
C LEU A 984 -0.31 -31.51 47.61
N LEU A 985 0.84 -32.17 47.71
CA LEU A 985 1.92 -31.74 48.58
C LEU A 985 3.27 -32.18 48.00
N TYR A 986 4.13 -31.18 47.92
CA TYR A 986 5.44 -31.12 47.32
C TYR A 986 6.51 -31.66 48.28
N LEU A 987 7.65 -32.04 47.69
CA LEU A 987 9.01 -32.03 48.26
C LEU A 987 9.51 -33.25 49.07
N GLY A 988 10.44 -33.98 48.47
CA GLY A 988 11.13 -35.13 49.08
C GLY A 988 12.35 -35.64 48.30
N VAL A 989 13.27 -34.73 47.96
CA VAL A 989 14.72 -34.96 47.81
C VAL A 989 15.25 -35.75 46.60
N PHE A 990 15.78 -34.98 45.65
CA PHE A 990 16.91 -35.32 44.78
C PHE A 990 18.14 -35.75 45.59
N ALA A 991 18.57 -37.00 45.48
CA ALA A 991 19.96 -37.43 45.68
C ALA A 991 20.13 -38.85 45.11
N ILE A 992 21.32 -39.16 44.60
CA ILE A 992 21.74 -40.42 43.97
C ILE A 992 21.48 -40.49 42.45
N LEU A 993 22.03 -39.51 41.73
CA LEU A 993 22.52 -39.68 40.36
C LEU A 993 23.93 -39.05 40.26
N GLY A 994 24.87 -39.58 41.05
CA GLY A 994 26.23 -39.01 41.17
C GLY A 994 27.34 -40.01 41.50
N ALA A 995 27.04 -41.31 41.52
CA ALA A 995 28.06 -42.33 41.81
C ALA A 995 27.77 -43.62 41.04
N LEU A 996 28.02 -43.62 39.72
CA LEU A 996 28.49 -44.82 38.99
C LEU A 996 28.98 -44.46 37.58
N ARG A 997 29.98 -43.58 37.48
CA ARG A 997 30.91 -43.52 36.33
C ARG A 997 32.33 -43.49 36.89
N LEU A 998 32.91 -44.68 37.03
CA LEU A 998 34.35 -45.03 37.05
C LEU A 998 34.58 -46.27 37.93
N ARG A 999 34.40 -47.46 37.34
CA ARG A 999 35.37 -48.55 37.48
C ARG A 999 35.21 -49.49 36.29
N ALA A 1000 36.06 -49.25 35.29
CA ALA A 1000 36.36 -50.20 34.24
C ALA A 1000 37.18 -51.37 34.81
N GLN A 1001 37.15 -52.49 34.09
CA GLN A 1001 38.07 -53.62 34.12
C GLN A 1001 37.96 -54.62 35.30
N ARG A 1002 37.24 -55.73 35.05
CA ARG A 1002 37.76 -57.12 35.04
C ARG A 1002 36.59 -58.10 34.88
N GLY A 1003 36.67 -58.96 33.86
CA GLY A 1003 35.70 -60.02 33.55
C GLY A 1003 35.34 -59.99 32.09
#